data_AF-A0A1B6G3K5-F1
#
_entry.id   AF-A0A1B6G3K5-F1
#
_cell.length_a   1.000
_cell.length_b   1.000
_cell.length_c   1.000
_cell.angle_alpha   90.00
_cell.angle_beta   90.00
_cell.angle_gamma   90.00
#
_symmetry.space_group_name_H-M   'P 1'
#
loop_
_entity.id
_entity.type
_entity.pdbx_description
1 polymer ?
#
loop_
_entity_poly.entity_id
_entity_poly.type
_entity_poly.pdbx_seq_one_letter_code
_entity_poly.pdbx_strand_id
1 'polypeptide(L)'
;FKLTYLICSVGFTQPMLFDEKRYPYHLMLLKFVKSKGQKAFFDTFLWALGGGGTCQQMETTATSKDLPEGTGEFIDAWLLLLEKMANPKAIFESTHMLPCRLVGNYFSTLKYVQQVHKMAFNALSYLWGRKPFPNYGARITETMLTIYRHILRGEIMIEERKQKESETTVLVNPAASEGRRGGAGREHRPEVNPTELTQLMDMGFSREHCYEALILTATLEHATDYLLNNFFPHNIQPSPSTDVEAEILWEEPLEPHVLARFSNQVLPTCLDYVENMPETVYRACDLLTIIIRRNGEPYCYKLLNALATETIDNVNMLLEELVFNVGKRDSYSPREGRPKPDIHETVLNSTYSLRIAGNLHLFMLLFEEIRVPCAKVVHSTGLLSVLIRLMAHVTEYMGEGDATPKWMAPLLLLIDLLEKVSVCVNRKIEMHKVTTHVWRWLDLASGKWSLYMPNNNKLINEAYWRGDRDVTITSGRRRYTIAFASMCQINDDSGKARPVMMTLVEPKESLSKSNYENQPTEVPPSNTRYFNLEEKDPNDTTESLSEPEYYVDFFHRRYGLEKIAGVESDDIEVILRSCMQLISKPVDADTLHAVMQLCVRFTRDYEHARYIAELGVVKQLLKLTQASAFTGFVGLATMLIRHILEEPANITAAIERVIRFKTLPNIPPTFKELHYILRECAPAICRDPKIFMNVAREIMRVDISVL
;
A
#
# COMPACT_ATOMS: atom_id res chain seq x y z
N PHE A 1 -9.76 27.85 34.18
CA PHE A 1 -8.45 28.47 34.48
C PHE A 1 -7.27 27.51 34.34
N LYS A 2 -7.16 26.42 35.12
CA LYS A 2 -6.02 25.48 34.99
C LYS A 2 -5.94 24.76 33.63
N LEU A 3 -7.06 24.25 33.09
CA LEU A 3 -7.08 23.60 31.76
C LEU A 3 -6.69 24.56 30.63
N THR A 4 -7.24 25.77 30.64
CA THR A 4 -6.88 26.84 29.69
C THR A 4 -5.38 27.16 29.72
N TYR A 5 -4.81 27.27 30.93
CA TYR A 5 -3.36 27.45 31.09
C TYR A 5 -2.57 26.30 30.49
N LEU A 6 -3.00 25.04 30.71
CA LEU A 6 -2.34 23.86 30.15
C LEU A 6 -2.45 23.82 28.61
N ILE A 7 -3.59 24.18 28.03
CA ILE A 7 -3.77 24.31 26.58
C ILE A 7 -2.78 25.33 26.00
N CYS A 8 -2.68 26.52 26.60
CA CYS A 8 -1.71 27.53 26.18
C CYS A 8 -0.26 27.03 26.34
N SER A 9 0.05 26.35 27.46
CA SER A 9 1.38 25.79 27.72
C SER A 9 1.81 24.76 26.66
N VAL A 10 0.90 23.85 26.27
CA VAL A 10 1.12 22.90 25.17
C VAL A 10 1.33 23.64 23.85
N GLY A 11 0.51 24.66 23.58
CA GLY A 11 0.63 25.53 22.40
C GLY A 11 1.98 26.24 22.29
N PHE A 12 2.54 26.75 23.41
CA PHE A 12 3.87 27.38 23.44
C PHE A 12 5.02 26.38 23.38
N THR A 13 4.83 25.17 23.89
CA THR A 13 5.86 24.12 23.85
C THR A 13 6.12 23.65 22.42
N GLN A 14 5.09 23.63 21.57
CA GLN A 14 5.22 23.20 20.18
C GLN A 14 6.29 23.98 19.37
N PRO A 15 6.25 25.32 19.23
CA PRO A 15 7.27 26.06 18.49
C PRO A 15 8.64 26.08 19.18
N MET A 16 8.72 25.75 20.47
CA MET A 16 10.01 25.63 21.16
C MET A 16 10.76 24.34 20.79
N LEU A 17 10.03 23.25 20.51
CA LEU A 17 10.63 21.94 20.22
C LEU A 17 10.78 21.66 18.72
N PHE A 18 9.93 22.26 17.89
CA PHE A 18 9.84 21.97 16.46
C PHE A 18 9.97 23.24 15.61
N ASP A 19 10.57 23.11 14.44
CA ASP A 19 10.60 24.16 13.41
C ASP A 19 9.23 24.31 12.69
N GLU A 20 9.16 25.27 11.75
CA GLU A 20 7.96 25.49 10.92
C GLU A 20 7.61 24.29 10.02
N LYS A 21 8.60 23.47 9.68
CA LYS A 21 8.47 22.24 8.88
C LYS A 21 8.18 20.98 9.73
N ARG A 22 8.00 21.14 11.05
CA ARG A 22 7.75 20.08 12.04
C ARG A 22 8.94 19.15 12.32
N TYR A 23 10.17 19.54 11.95
CA TYR A 23 11.39 18.86 12.36
C TYR A 23 11.81 19.27 13.77
N PRO A 24 12.18 18.31 14.63
CA PRO A 24 12.57 18.62 16.00
C PRO A 24 13.99 19.17 16.10
N TYR A 25 14.19 20.17 16.96
CA TYR A 25 15.51 20.61 17.38
C TYR A 25 16.06 19.64 18.43
N HIS A 26 17.06 18.81 18.09
CA HIS A 26 17.57 17.78 19.01
C HIS A 26 18.12 18.36 20.31
N LEU A 27 18.71 19.56 20.28
CA LEU A 27 19.16 20.28 21.47
C LEU A 27 18.01 20.63 22.42
N MET A 28 16.89 21.11 21.87
CA MET A 28 15.72 21.46 22.67
C MET A 28 15.05 20.21 23.23
N LEU A 29 14.99 19.12 22.46
CA LEU A 29 14.52 17.83 22.96
C LEU A 29 15.39 17.32 24.11
N LEU A 30 16.72 17.39 23.99
CA LEU A 30 17.64 17.00 25.06
C LEU A 30 17.39 17.83 26.34
N LYS A 31 17.25 19.15 26.20
CA LYS A 31 16.96 20.03 27.34
C LYS A 31 15.59 19.74 27.96
N PHE A 32 14.59 19.43 27.14
CA PHE A 32 13.26 19.03 27.58
C PHE A 32 13.30 17.73 28.38
N VAL A 33 14.08 16.74 27.94
CA VAL A 33 14.31 15.47 28.68
C VAL A 33 15.05 15.73 29.99
N LYS A 34 16.19 16.45 29.96
CA LYS A 34 16.98 16.78 31.16
C LYS A 34 16.14 17.52 32.22
N SER A 35 15.21 18.36 31.78
CA SER A 35 14.31 19.13 32.67
C SER A 35 13.10 18.32 33.17
N LYS A 36 13.02 17.01 32.91
CA LYS A 36 11.85 16.15 33.19
C LYS A 36 10.55 16.63 32.52
N GLY A 37 10.66 17.36 31.42
CA GLY A 37 9.52 17.91 30.68
C GLY A 37 8.59 16.83 30.10
N GLN A 38 9.15 15.71 29.63
CA GLN A 38 8.36 14.57 29.16
C GLN A 38 7.46 14.00 30.27
N LYS A 39 8.03 13.75 31.45
CA LYS A 39 7.27 13.25 32.59
C LYS A 39 6.15 14.22 32.97
N ALA A 40 6.46 15.51 33.09
CA ALA A 40 5.44 16.53 33.36
C ALA A 40 4.34 16.57 32.29
N PHE A 41 4.71 16.42 31.01
CA PHE A 41 3.75 16.39 29.90
C PHE A 41 2.78 15.21 30.01
N PHE A 42 3.25 14.00 30.32
CA PHE A 42 2.37 12.83 30.52
C PHE A 42 1.59 12.88 31.85
N ASP A 43 2.19 13.41 32.92
CA ASP A 43 1.50 13.61 34.21
C ASP A 43 0.33 14.60 34.08
N THR A 44 0.47 15.65 33.26
CA THR A 44 -0.63 16.60 32.99
C THR A 44 -1.82 15.95 32.28
N PHE A 45 -1.57 14.95 31.42
CA PHE A 45 -2.60 14.17 30.77
C PHE A 45 -3.35 13.27 31.78
N LEU A 46 -2.62 12.54 32.62
CA LEU A 46 -3.22 11.72 33.67
C LEU A 46 -4.02 12.57 34.67
N TRP A 47 -3.52 13.76 35.01
CA TRP A 47 -4.23 14.71 35.87
C TRP A 47 -5.55 15.19 35.24
N ALA A 48 -5.54 15.49 33.94
CA ALA A 48 -6.74 15.92 33.22
C ALA A 48 -7.79 14.80 33.13
N LEU A 49 -7.35 13.55 32.91
CA LEU A 49 -8.25 12.38 32.95
C LEU A 49 -8.78 12.06 34.35
N GLY A 50 -8.02 12.38 35.40
CA GLY A 50 -8.45 12.24 36.80
C GLY A 50 -9.40 13.34 37.30
N GLY A 51 -9.92 14.19 36.41
CA GLY A 51 -10.84 15.28 36.76
C GLY A 51 -10.23 16.38 37.63
N GLY A 52 -8.90 16.45 37.71
CA GLY A 52 -8.19 17.37 38.60
C GLY A 52 -7.98 16.85 40.03
N GLY A 53 -8.11 15.54 40.26
CA GLY A 53 -7.89 14.87 41.55
C GLY A 53 -9.18 14.54 42.33
N THR A 54 -10.34 14.67 41.71
CA THR A 54 -11.66 14.39 42.29
C THR A 54 -12.13 12.95 42.05
N CYS A 55 -11.61 12.24 41.04
CA CYS A 55 -11.91 10.82 40.80
C CYS A 55 -10.84 9.93 41.45
N GLN A 56 -11.19 9.20 42.52
CA GLN A 56 -10.29 8.28 43.22
C GLN A 56 -10.13 6.89 42.54
N GLN A 57 -10.83 6.63 41.43
CA GLN A 57 -10.74 5.37 40.70
C GLN A 57 -10.32 5.62 39.25
N MET A 58 -9.03 5.39 38.98
CA MET A 58 -8.44 5.49 37.63
C MET A 58 -8.84 4.31 36.70
N GLU A 59 -9.46 3.26 37.26
CA GLU A 59 -9.69 1.98 36.57
C GLU A 59 -11.14 1.74 36.13
N THR A 60 -12.12 2.51 36.60
CA THR A 60 -13.53 2.30 36.23
C THR A 60 -14.30 3.62 36.13
N THR A 61 -14.86 3.88 34.95
CA THR A 61 -15.97 4.82 34.71
C THR A 61 -15.68 6.31 34.93
N ALA A 62 -15.04 6.95 33.94
CA ALA A 62 -15.38 8.34 33.61
C ALA A 62 -15.98 8.31 32.21
N THR A 63 -17.31 8.31 32.14
CA THR A 63 -17.98 8.59 30.86
C THR A 63 -17.77 10.06 30.53
N SER A 64 -17.82 10.45 29.26
CA SER A 64 -17.59 11.85 28.81
C SER A 64 -18.49 12.91 29.50
N LYS A 65 -19.48 12.49 30.30
CA LYS A 65 -20.36 13.32 31.12
C LYS A 65 -19.78 13.72 32.48
N ASP A 66 -18.74 13.04 32.99
CA ASP A 66 -18.22 13.23 34.34
C ASP A 66 -16.96 14.12 34.39
N LEU A 67 -16.44 14.54 33.24
CA LEU A 67 -15.19 15.30 33.12
C LEU A 67 -15.44 16.82 33.04
N PRO A 68 -14.57 17.66 33.62
CA PRO A 68 -14.69 19.12 33.56
C PRO A 68 -14.78 19.66 32.13
N GLU A 69 -15.57 20.73 31.95
CA GLU A 69 -15.69 21.46 30.68
C GLU A 69 -14.31 21.96 30.21
N GLY A 70 -13.96 21.69 28.94
CA GLY A 70 -12.64 21.99 28.36
C GLY A 70 -11.62 20.83 28.39
N THR A 71 -11.93 19.69 29.01
CA THR A 71 -11.02 18.52 29.00
C THR A 71 -10.80 17.96 27.60
N GLY A 72 -11.83 17.93 26.74
CA GLY A 72 -11.71 17.48 25.35
C GLY A 72 -10.79 18.35 24.51
N GLU A 73 -10.85 19.68 24.68
CA GLU A 73 -9.97 20.65 23.99
C GLU A 73 -8.51 20.49 24.43
N PHE A 74 -8.27 20.27 25.73
CA PHE A 74 -6.94 19.97 26.23
C PHE A 74 -6.39 18.65 25.68
N ILE A 75 -7.18 17.58 25.65
CA ILE A 75 -6.75 16.29 25.10
C ILE A 75 -6.42 16.41 23.60
N ASP A 76 -7.23 17.13 22.83
CA ASP A 76 -6.95 17.41 21.41
C ASP A 76 -5.60 18.12 21.23
N ALA A 77 -5.38 19.24 21.94
CA ALA A 77 -4.13 19.98 21.89
C ALA A 77 -2.92 19.13 22.33
N TRP A 78 -3.09 18.32 23.38
CA TRP A 78 -2.06 17.42 23.89
C TRP A 78 -1.70 16.32 22.88
N LEU A 79 -2.69 15.69 22.24
CA LEU A 79 -2.48 14.67 21.22
C LEU A 79 -1.78 15.23 19.98
N LEU A 80 -2.11 16.45 19.55
CA LEU A 80 -1.44 17.10 18.42
C LEU A 80 0.05 17.37 18.67
N LEU A 81 0.44 17.71 19.90
CA LEU A 81 1.85 17.81 20.27
C LEU A 81 2.51 16.44 20.35
N LEU A 82 1.82 15.45 20.94
CA LEU A 82 2.32 14.08 21.03
C LEU A 82 2.54 13.45 19.66
N GLU A 83 1.67 13.69 18.68
CA GLU A 83 1.82 13.22 17.29
C GLU A 83 3.19 13.63 16.71
N LYS A 84 3.60 14.88 16.95
CA LYS A 84 4.90 15.40 16.50
C LYS A 84 6.06 14.80 17.29
N MET A 85 5.91 14.67 18.61
CA MET A 85 6.92 14.09 19.49
C MET A 85 7.13 12.59 19.27
N ALA A 86 6.12 11.88 18.78
CA ALA A 86 6.15 10.45 18.53
C ALA A 86 6.51 10.09 17.08
N ASN A 87 6.64 11.06 16.16
CA ASN A 87 6.93 10.77 14.75
C ASN A 87 8.40 10.34 14.55
N PRO A 88 8.67 9.03 14.30
CA PRO A 88 10.04 8.53 14.22
C PRO A 88 10.78 9.11 13.01
N LYS A 89 10.10 9.28 11.87
CA LYS A 89 10.71 9.78 10.63
C LYS A 89 11.24 11.19 10.82
N ALA A 90 10.44 12.08 11.40
CA ALA A 90 10.84 13.47 11.66
C ALA A 90 12.03 13.55 12.63
N ILE A 91 12.08 12.70 13.65
CA ILE A 91 13.17 12.68 14.62
C ILE A 91 14.48 12.18 13.99
N PHE A 92 14.37 11.14 13.18
CA PHE A 92 15.49 10.45 12.55
C PHE A 92 16.07 11.15 11.32
N GLU A 93 15.29 11.99 10.64
CA GLU A 93 15.65 12.76 9.44
C GLU A 93 15.69 14.28 9.71
N SER A 94 15.77 14.69 10.99
CA SER A 94 15.81 16.12 11.33
C SER A 94 17.04 16.79 10.73
N THR A 95 16.87 18.01 10.22
CA THR A 95 17.98 18.89 9.78
C THR A 95 18.80 19.43 10.96
N HIS A 96 18.28 19.32 12.19
CA HIS A 96 18.86 19.88 13.40
C HIS A 96 19.43 18.80 14.33
N MET A 97 20.29 17.92 13.78
CA MET A 97 20.91 16.83 14.54
C MET A 97 22.06 17.29 15.44
N LEU A 98 22.21 16.64 16.59
CA LEU A 98 23.39 16.80 17.46
C LEU A 98 24.51 15.83 17.02
N PRO A 99 25.80 16.21 17.08
CA PRO A 99 26.91 15.33 16.73
C PRO A 99 27.05 14.13 17.65
N CYS A 100 27.39 12.96 17.10
CA CYS A 100 27.54 11.70 17.84
C CYS A 100 28.81 11.61 18.72
N ARG A 101 29.73 12.59 18.72
CA ARG A 101 31.01 12.50 19.46
C ARG A 101 31.48 13.82 20.11
N LEU A 102 30.96 14.10 21.31
CA LEU A 102 31.51 14.99 22.33
C LEU A 102 31.26 14.34 23.70
N VAL A 103 32.33 13.94 24.36
CA VAL A 103 32.35 13.17 25.62
C VAL A 103 31.52 13.89 26.72
N GLY A 104 30.34 13.33 27.04
CA GLY A 104 29.47 13.73 28.16
C GLY A 104 27.96 13.76 27.79
N ASN A 105 27.16 12.80 28.30
CA ASN A 105 25.69 12.72 28.22
C ASN A 105 25.03 13.03 26.84
N TYR A 106 25.20 12.12 25.88
CA TYR A 106 24.62 12.21 24.53
C TYR A 106 23.08 12.06 24.50
N PHE A 107 22.43 12.87 23.64
CA PHE A 107 21.04 12.65 23.23
C PHE A 107 20.97 11.47 22.25
N SER A 108 20.59 10.29 22.74
CA SER A 108 20.30 9.16 21.86
C SER A 108 18.89 9.29 21.30
N THR A 109 18.79 9.59 20.00
CA THR A 109 17.52 9.66 19.28
C THR A 109 16.76 8.33 19.35
N LEU A 110 17.47 7.20 19.28
CA LEU A 110 16.91 5.86 19.45
C LEU A 110 16.26 5.67 20.83
N LYS A 111 16.97 6.02 21.91
CA LYS A 111 16.44 5.88 23.29
C LYS A 111 15.29 6.86 23.55
N TYR A 112 15.38 8.09 23.01
CA TYR A 112 14.30 9.07 23.06
C TYR A 112 13.02 8.54 22.44
N VAL A 113 13.09 8.02 21.20
CA VAL A 113 11.93 7.48 20.49
C VAL A 113 11.33 6.31 21.25
N GLN A 114 12.16 5.38 21.74
CA GLN A 114 11.70 4.24 22.56
C GLN A 114 10.93 4.69 23.81
N GLN A 115 11.47 5.68 24.54
CA GLN A 115 10.82 6.20 25.74
C GLN A 115 9.51 6.90 25.42
N VAL A 116 9.48 7.80 24.43
CA VAL A 116 8.26 8.50 24.03
C VAL A 116 7.20 7.51 23.53
N HIS A 117 7.58 6.50 22.75
CA HIS A 117 6.65 5.48 22.26
C HIS A 117 6.03 4.65 23.38
N LYS A 118 6.83 4.27 24.38
CA LYS A 118 6.31 3.57 25.57
C LYS A 118 5.33 4.43 26.36
N MET A 119 5.71 5.68 26.67
CA MET A 119 4.85 6.59 27.42
C MET A 119 3.56 6.93 26.65
N ALA A 120 3.68 7.16 25.34
CA ALA A 120 2.55 7.37 24.43
C ALA A 120 1.60 6.17 24.41
N PHE A 121 2.13 4.96 24.24
CA PHE A 121 1.33 3.74 24.21
C PHE A 121 0.52 3.55 25.51
N ASN A 122 1.18 3.74 26.66
CA ASN A 122 0.52 3.65 27.97
C ASN A 122 -0.56 4.73 28.14
N ALA A 123 -0.27 5.98 27.76
CA ALA A 123 -1.24 7.06 27.84
C ALA A 123 -2.47 6.82 26.93
N LEU A 124 -2.25 6.39 25.69
CA LEU A 124 -3.34 6.13 24.73
C LEU A 124 -4.19 4.91 25.12
N SER A 125 -3.63 3.96 25.86
CA SER A 125 -4.41 2.82 26.38
C SER A 125 -5.59 3.24 27.26
N TYR A 126 -5.51 4.42 27.90
CA TYR A 126 -6.62 5.00 28.65
C TYR A 126 -7.71 5.62 27.77
N LEU A 127 -7.47 5.85 26.48
CA LEU A 127 -8.47 6.36 25.52
C LEU A 127 -9.01 5.27 24.60
N TRP A 128 -8.24 4.20 24.38
CA TRP A 128 -8.59 3.11 23.48
C TRP A 128 -9.88 2.37 23.91
N GLY A 129 -10.77 2.11 22.95
CA GLY A 129 -12.05 1.43 23.17
C GLY A 129 -13.09 2.22 23.97
N ARG A 130 -12.86 3.51 24.24
CA ARG A 130 -13.82 4.37 24.95
C ARG A 130 -14.72 5.15 23.99
N LYS A 131 -15.89 5.55 24.50
CA LYS A 131 -16.84 6.38 23.74
C LYS A 131 -16.21 7.73 23.39
N PRO A 132 -16.39 8.22 22.15
CA PRO A 132 -15.82 9.49 21.72
C PRO A 132 -16.30 10.68 22.56
N PHE A 133 -15.44 11.68 22.72
CA PHE A 133 -15.80 12.94 23.35
C PHE A 133 -16.77 13.74 22.47
N PRO A 134 -17.77 14.43 23.05
CA PRO A 134 -18.61 15.35 22.29
C PRO A 134 -17.76 16.45 21.65
N ASN A 135 -18.05 16.79 20.38
CA ASN A 135 -17.38 17.80 19.54
C ASN A 135 -15.93 17.52 19.11
N TYR A 136 -15.12 16.81 19.91
CA TYR A 136 -13.71 16.52 19.58
C TYR A 136 -13.45 15.05 19.23
N GLY A 137 -14.46 14.18 19.32
CA GLY A 137 -14.32 12.73 19.20
C GLY A 137 -13.64 12.24 17.92
N ALA A 138 -14.05 12.74 16.75
CA ALA A 138 -13.47 12.33 15.48
C ALA A 138 -11.97 12.70 15.39
N ARG A 139 -11.63 13.96 15.69
CA ARG A 139 -10.25 14.45 15.63
C ARG A 139 -9.32 13.77 16.64
N ILE A 140 -9.79 13.56 17.87
CA ILE A 140 -9.05 12.82 18.90
C ILE A 140 -8.79 11.38 18.44
N THR A 141 -9.80 10.74 17.83
CA THR A 141 -9.65 9.36 17.34
C THR A 141 -8.67 9.30 16.17
N GLU A 142 -8.73 10.23 15.22
CA GLU A 142 -7.80 10.30 14.09
C GLU A 142 -6.34 10.52 14.52
N THR A 143 -6.11 11.46 15.44
CA THR A 143 -4.77 11.73 15.98
C THR A 143 -4.26 10.54 16.80
N MET A 144 -5.11 9.89 17.60
CA MET A 144 -4.78 8.67 18.32
C MET A 144 -4.37 7.53 17.37
N LEU A 145 -5.16 7.25 16.33
CA LEU A 145 -4.83 6.23 15.31
C LEU A 145 -3.50 6.55 14.61
N THR A 146 -3.24 7.83 14.35
CA THR A 146 -1.98 8.29 13.75
C THR A 146 -0.79 8.12 14.69
N ILE A 147 -0.95 8.35 15.99
CA ILE A 147 0.11 8.11 16.98
C ILE A 147 0.39 6.60 17.10
N TYR A 148 -0.62 5.73 17.18
CA TYR A 148 -0.42 4.28 17.15
C TYR A 148 0.32 3.83 15.90
N ARG A 149 0.00 4.42 14.75
CA ARG A 149 0.71 4.22 13.49
C ARG A 149 2.19 4.61 13.60
N HIS A 150 2.50 5.76 14.20
CA HIS A 150 3.87 6.21 14.43
C HIS A 150 4.66 5.29 15.37
N ILE A 151 4.03 4.80 16.43
CA ILE A 151 4.65 3.85 17.37
C ILE A 151 5.04 2.55 16.65
N LEU A 152 4.11 1.95 15.90
CA LEU A 152 4.37 0.70 15.18
C LEU A 152 5.40 0.87 14.06
N ARG A 153 5.34 1.98 13.31
CA ARG A 153 6.36 2.30 12.30
C ARG A 153 7.73 2.56 12.94
N GLY A 154 7.74 3.14 14.14
CA GLY A 154 8.93 3.40 14.92
C GLY A 154 9.70 2.15 15.27
N GLU A 155 9.00 1.12 15.73
CA GLU A 155 9.59 -0.19 16.05
C GLU A 155 10.37 -0.75 14.84
N ILE A 156 9.74 -0.77 13.66
CA ILE A 156 10.37 -1.23 12.40
C ILE A 156 11.62 -0.39 12.07
N MET A 157 11.53 0.94 12.14
CA MET A 157 12.66 1.84 11.86
C MET A 157 13.79 1.71 12.89
N ILE A 158 13.46 1.41 14.15
CA ILE A 158 14.44 1.19 15.23
C ILE A 158 15.19 -0.11 14.99
N GLU A 159 14.52 -1.17 14.55
CA GLU A 159 15.17 -2.44 14.16
C GLU A 159 16.10 -2.27 12.97
N GLU A 160 15.67 -1.59 11.91
CA GLU A 160 16.49 -1.29 10.73
C GLU A 160 17.78 -0.52 11.09
N ARG A 161 17.69 0.45 11.99
CA ARG A 161 18.86 1.23 12.42
C ARG A 161 19.78 0.45 13.36
N LYS A 162 19.24 -0.37 14.26
CA LYS A 162 20.06 -1.27 15.09
C LYS A 162 20.87 -2.24 14.23
N GLN A 163 20.28 -2.77 13.15
CA GLN A 163 20.98 -3.62 12.20
C GLN A 163 22.11 -2.87 11.48
N LYS A 164 21.85 -1.67 10.96
CA LYS A 164 22.89 -0.82 10.34
C LYS A 164 24.02 -0.44 11.30
N GLU A 165 23.71 -0.13 12.56
CA GLU A 165 24.73 0.13 13.59
C GLU A 165 25.58 -1.11 13.89
N SER A 166 24.98 -2.32 13.88
CA SER A 166 25.69 -3.59 14.05
C SER A 166 26.61 -3.92 12.86
N GLU A 167 26.17 -3.70 11.63
CA GLU A 167 27.02 -3.87 10.43
C GLU A 167 28.17 -2.86 10.41
N THR A 168 27.92 -1.61 10.83
CA THR A 168 28.95 -0.57 10.90
C THR A 168 29.97 -0.83 12.01
N THR A 169 29.56 -1.36 13.16
CA THR A 169 30.50 -1.72 14.24
C THR A 169 31.38 -2.92 13.89
N VAL A 170 30.87 -3.87 13.10
CA VAL A 170 31.66 -5.00 12.56
C VAL A 170 32.71 -4.52 11.55
N LEU A 171 32.41 -3.47 10.76
CA LEU A 171 33.36 -2.87 9.82
C LEU A 171 34.43 -1.99 10.49
N VAL A 172 34.16 -1.47 11.69
CA VAL A 172 35.08 -0.57 12.42
C VAL A 172 35.99 -1.30 13.42
N ASN A 173 35.59 -2.48 13.92
CA ASN A 173 36.39 -3.26 14.89
C ASN A 173 36.65 -4.71 14.43
N PRO A 174 37.67 -4.98 13.60
CA PRO A 174 38.13 -6.34 13.34
C PRO A 174 38.92 -6.96 14.52
N ALA A 175 39.14 -6.22 15.61
CA ALA A 175 40.04 -6.62 16.71
C ALA A 175 39.39 -7.48 17.82
N ALA A 176 38.12 -7.88 17.69
CA ALA A 176 37.43 -8.71 18.70
C ALA A 176 37.18 -10.16 18.27
N SER A 177 37.85 -10.64 17.22
CA SER A 177 37.89 -12.07 16.84
C SER A 177 39.34 -12.57 16.78
N GLU A 178 40.02 -12.61 17.93
CA GLU A 178 41.31 -13.30 18.03
C GLU A 178 41.11 -14.82 17.93
N GLY A 179 41.59 -15.41 16.83
CA GLY A 179 41.86 -16.85 16.80
C GLY A 179 41.99 -17.55 15.44
N ARG A 180 42.86 -17.10 14.51
CA ARG A 180 43.85 -17.95 13.76
C ARG A 180 44.45 -17.26 12.52
N ARG A 181 45.75 -16.97 12.66
CA ARG A 181 46.86 -16.79 11.70
C ARG A 181 46.55 -16.79 10.17
N GLY A 182 46.97 -15.69 9.54
CA GLY A 182 48.02 -15.71 8.49
C GLY A 182 47.58 -15.58 7.04
N GLY A 183 47.71 -14.38 6.46
CA GLY A 183 47.68 -14.16 5.01
C GLY A 183 47.57 -12.68 4.64
N ALA A 184 48.58 -12.15 3.95
CA ALA A 184 48.63 -10.77 3.49
C ALA A 184 47.54 -10.47 2.44
N GLY A 185 46.70 -9.48 2.69
CA GLY A 185 45.71 -8.95 1.75
C GLY A 185 45.31 -7.54 2.15
N ARG A 186 45.33 -6.60 1.20
CA ARG A 186 45.06 -5.16 1.38
C ARG A 186 43.74 -4.92 2.11
N GLU A 187 43.80 -4.17 3.20
CA GLU A 187 42.65 -3.63 3.96
C GLU A 187 41.71 -2.84 3.03
N HIS A 188 40.43 -3.21 2.97
CA HIS A 188 39.40 -2.46 2.25
C HIS A 188 38.67 -1.54 3.24
N ARG A 189 39.05 -0.25 3.27
CA ARG A 189 38.30 0.80 3.96
C ARG A 189 37.04 1.15 3.14
N PRO A 190 35.91 1.52 3.75
CA PRO A 190 34.72 1.96 3.02
C PRO A 190 35.09 3.12 2.08
N GLU A 191 34.85 2.96 0.78
CA GLU A 191 35.22 3.94 -0.24
C GLU A 191 34.32 5.18 -0.16
N VAL A 192 34.81 6.23 0.50
CA VAL A 192 34.25 7.58 0.40
C VAL A 192 34.61 8.15 -0.97
N ASN A 193 33.65 8.77 -1.66
CA ASN A 193 33.86 9.36 -2.98
C ASN A 193 35.04 10.39 -2.93
N PRO A 194 36.17 10.12 -3.61
CA PRO A 194 37.38 10.92 -3.46
C PRO A 194 37.20 12.35 -3.98
N THR A 195 36.30 12.56 -4.95
CA THR A 195 35.96 13.91 -5.45
C THR A 195 35.21 14.75 -4.42
N GLU A 196 34.27 14.16 -3.68
CA GLU A 196 33.52 14.84 -2.62
C GLU A 196 34.41 15.14 -1.40
N LEU A 197 35.30 14.21 -1.06
CA LEU A 197 36.28 14.42 0.01
C LEU A 197 37.23 15.57 -0.31
N THR A 198 37.72 15.65 -1.56
CA THR A 198 38.63 16.72 -2.00
C THR A 198 37.89 18.07 -2.01
N GLN A 199 36.63 18.09 -2.46
CA GLN A 199 35.81 19.29 -2.47
C GLN A 199 35.57 19.87 -1.06
N LEU A 200 35.32 19.02 -0.06
CA LEU A 200 35.20 19.47 1.33
C LEU A 200 36.55 19.92 1.91
N MET A 201 37.65 19.26 1.54
CA MET A 201 38.99 19.70 1.95
C MET A 201 39.37 21.06 1.35
N ASP A 202 39.00 21.32 0.10
CA ASP A 202 39.22 22.61 -0.58
C ASP A 202 38.42 23.76 0.06
N MET A 203 37.33 23.44 0.79
CA MET A 203 36.58 24.40 1.61
C MET A 203 37.24 24.71 2.96
N GLY A 204 38.39 24.11 3.27
CA GLY A 204 39.19 24.38 4.47
C GLY A 204 38.94 23.43 5.64
N PHE A 205 38.18 22.35 5.44
CA PHE A 205 37.92 21.33 6.45
C PHE A 205 39.04 20.28 6.50
N SER A 206 39.35 19.75 7.68
CA SER A 206 40.38 18.71 7.80
C SER A 206 39.90 17.37 7.24
N ARG A 207 40.84 16.62 6.64
CA ARG A 207 40.57 15.35 5.95
C ARG A 207 39.80 14.34 6.81
N GLU A 208 40.09 14.29 8.11
CA GLU A 208 39.45 13.37 9.06
C GLU A 208 37.96 13.71 9.27
N HIS A 209 37.64 15.01 9.40
CA HIS A 209 36.27 15.47 9.59
C HIS A 209 35.45 15.36 8.30
N CYS A 210 36.04 15.63 7.13
CA CYS A 210 35.37 15.42 5.85
C CYS A 210 35.01 13.95 5.62
N TYR A 211 35.92 13.05 6.00
CA TYR A 211 35.70 11.62 5.89
C TYR A 211 34.60 11.14 6.85
N GLU A 212 34.58 11.64 8.09
CA GLU A 212 33.52 11.34 9.06
C GLU A 212 32.15 11.90 8.62
N ALA A 213 32.12 13.14 8.13
CA ALA A 213 30.90 13.78 7.64
C ALA A 213 30.28 13.02 6.45
N LEU A 214 31.11 12.55 5.51
CA LEU A 214 30.65 11.78 4.36
C LEU A 214 30.21 10.35 4.70
N ILE A 215 30.66 9.80 5.82
CA ILE A 215 30.19 8.50 6.31
C ILE A 215 28.86 8.62 7.05
N LEU A 216 28.69 9.70 7.83
CA LEU A 216 27.49 9.91 8.65
C LEU A 216 26.31 10.50 7.88
N THR A 217 26.57 11.10 6.71
CA THR A 217 25.55 11.80 5.93
C THR A 217 25.42 11.21 4.54
N ALA A 218 24.20 11.19 4.02
CA ALA A 218 23.90 10.50 2.75
C ALA A 218 24.26 11.31 1.50
N THR A 219 24.59 12.60 1.62
CA THR A 219 24.88 13.50 0.48
C THR A 219 25.90 14.56 0.85
N LEU A 220 26.63 15.07 -0.15
CA LEU A 220 27.62 16.14 0.00
C LEU A 220 27.06 17.39 0.69
N GLU A 221 25.85 17.83 0.35
CA GLU A 221 25.23 19.02 0.96
C GLU A 221 25.01 18.83 2.46
N HIS A 222 24.52 17.65 2.86
CA HIS A 222 24.34 17.31 4.28
C HIS A 222 25.70 17.17 4.99
N ALA A 223 26.73 16.64 4.32
CA ALA A 223 28.09 16.58 4.84
C ALA A 223 28.67 17.99 5.05
N THR A 224 28.39 18.91 4.14
CA THR A 224 28.85 20.30 4.18
C THR A 224 28.17 21.05 5.32
N ASP A 225 26.85 20.92 5.45
CA ASP A 225 26.09 21.51 6.57
C ASP A 225 26.48 20.90 7.92
N TYR A 226 26.78 19.60 7.97
CA TYR A 226 27.32 18.94 9.15
C TYR A 226 28.66 19.54 9.55
N LEU A 227 29.56 19.78 8.61
CA LEU A 227 30.87 20.39 8.88
C LEU A 227 30.76 21.85 9.29
N LEU A 228 29.92 22.64 8.63
CA LEU A 228 29.71 24.06 8.92
C LEU A 228 29.10 24.27 10.32
N ASN A 229 28.19 23.40 10.75
CA ASN A 229 27.59 23.47 12.07
C ASN A 229 28.49 22.91 13.20
N ASN A 230 29.55 22.17 12.86
CA ASN A 230 30.41 21.47 13.82
C ASN A 230 31.87 21.96 13.85
N PHE A 231 32.21 23.05 13.15
CA PHE A 231 33.57 23.57 13.12
C PHE A 231 33.93 24.32 14.41
N PHE A 232 34.69 23.67 15.30
CA PHE A 232 35.33 24.32 16.45
C PHE A 232 36.82 24.53 16.18
N PRO A 233 37.34 25.76 16.15
CA PRO A 233 38.79 25.98 16.12
C PRO A 233 39.41 25.43 17.42
N HIS A 234 40.48 24.63 17.28
CA HIS A 234 41.27 24.11 18.39
C HIS A 234 41.72 25.23 19.35
N ASN A 235 41.07 25.36 20.52
CA ASN A 235 41.64 25.78 21.83
C ASN A 235 40.58 26.30 22.80
N ILE A 236 39.69 25.43 23.29
CA ILE A 236 38.97 25.71 24.54
C ILE A 236 39.10 24.49 25.43
N GLN A 237 40.02 24.55 26.39
CA GLN A 237 39.98 23.66 27.55
C GLN A 237 38.69 23.98 28.34
N PRO A 238 37.85 22.99 28.68
CA PRO A 238 36.68 23.26 29.49
C PRO A 238 37.12 23.61 30.93
N SER A 239 36.73 24.79 31.40
CA SER A 239 36.71 25.10 32.83
C SER A 239 35.75 24.15 33.55
N PRO A 240 36.08 23.65 34.75
CA PRO A 240 35.19 22.76 35.49
C PRO A 240 34.01 23.57 36.05
N SER A 241 32.90 23.64 35.31
CA SER A 241 31.63 24.05 35.88
C SER A 241 31.08 22.87 36.68
N THR A 242 31.10 23.03 38.00
CA THR A 242 30.39 22.22 39.00
C THR A 242 28.88 22.31 38.79
N ASP A 243 28.37 21.62 37.77
CA ASP A 243 27.00 21.12 37.78
C ASP A 243 27.12 19.60 37.65
N VAL A 244 26.75 18.90 38.73
CA VAL A 244 26.61 17.44 38.69
C VAL A 244 25.45 17.16 37.74
N GLU A 245 25.74 16.99 36.45
CA GLU A 245 24.75 16.72 35.42
C GLU A 245 24.09 15.37 35.74
N ALA A 246 22.81 15.41 36.13
CA ALA A 246 22.03 14.21 36.38
C ALA A 246 22.03 13.30 35.15
N GLU A 247 22.47 12.06 35.35
CA GLU A 247 22.50 11.03 34.31
C GLU A 247 21.07 10.75 33.83
N ILE A 248 20.84 10.76 32.51
CA ILE A 248 19.51 10.49 31.95
C ILE A 248 19.21 9.00 32.10
N LEU A 249 18.40 8.67 33.09
CA LEU A 249 17.97 7.31 33.38
C LEU A 249 16.85 6.93 32.40
N TRP A 250 17.23 6.24 31.32
CA TRP A 250 16.31 5.76 30.30
C TRP A 250 15.52 4.56 30.82
N GLU A 251 14.20 4.56 30.62
CA GLU A 251 13.37 3.40 30.92
C GLU A 251 13.53 2.31 29.85
N GLU A 252 13.26 1.05 30.23
CA GLU A 252 13.26 -0.08 29.30
C GLU A 252 12.25 0.13 28.17
N PRO A 253 12.57 -0.31 26.93
CA PRO A 253 11.70 -0.14 25.77
C PRO A 253 10.38 -0.92 25.91
N LEU A 254 9.39 -0.57 25.09
CA LEU A 254 8.11 -1.26 25.05
C LEU A 254 8.30 -2.74 24.65
N GLU A 255 7.70 -3.66 25.39
CA GLU A 255 7.84 -5.09 25.13
C GLU A 255 7.11 -5.50 23.83
N PRO A 256 7.74 -6.30 22.94
CA PRO A 256 7.13 -6.73 21.67
C PRO A 256 5.79 -7.47 21.84
N HIS A 257 5.62 -8.19 22.95
CA HIS A 257 4.39 -8.94 23.25
C HIS A 257 3.19 -8.02 23.50
N VAL A 258 3.40 -6.83 24.07
CA VAL A 258 2.33 -5.84 24.29
C VAL A 258 1.76 -5.36 22.94
N LEU A 259 2.64 -5.10 21.97
CA LEU A 259 2.26 -4.72 20.61
C LEU A 259 1.62 -5.87 19.83
N ALA A 260 2.06 -7.11 20.05
CA ALA A 260 1.41 -8.30 19.49
C ALA A 260 -0.02 -8.51 20.04
N ARG A 261 -0.22 -8.29 21.35
CA ARG A 261 -1.55 -8.32 21.96
C ARG A 261 -2.45 -7.22 21.40
N PHE A 262 -1.94 -5.99 21.30
CA PHE A 262 -2.67 -4.88 20.68
C PHE A 262 -3.07 -5.19 19.25
N SER A 263 -2.14 -5.72 18.44
CA SER A 263 -2.42 -6.12 17.06
C SER A 263 -3.58 -7.11 16.96
N ASN A 264 -3.72 -8.05 17.89
CA ASN A 264 -4.82 -9.02 17.86
C ASN A 264 -6.18 -8.43 18.28
N GLN A 265 -6.20 -7.28 18.97
CA GLN A 265 -7.42 -6.66 19.51
C GLN A 265 -7.84 -5.38 18.77
N VAL A 266 -7.05 -4.96 17.76
CA VAL A 266 -7.24 -3.68 17.09
C VAL A 266 -8.48 -3.62 16.19
N LEU A 267 -8.80 -4.73 15.50
CA LEU A 267 -9.82 -4.75 14.46
C LEU A 267 -11.22 -4.41 15.01
N PRO A 268 -11.75 -5.09 16.06
CA PRO A 268 -13.09 -4.79 16.56
C PRO A 268 -13.23 -3.33 17.01
N THR A 269 -12.21 -2.75 17.64
CA THR A 269 -12.23 -1.35 18.06
C THR A 269 -12.19 -0.40 16.87
N CYS A 270 -11.43 -0.71 15.81
CA CYS A 270 -11.44 0.08 14.58
C CYS A 270 -12.83 0.07 13.93
N LEU A 271 -13.52 -1.07 13.93
CA LEU A 271 -14.86 -1.19 13.36
C LEU A 271 -15.90 -0.41 14.17
N ASP A 272 -15.83 -0.44 15.50
CA ASP A 272 -16.66 0.41 16.36
C ASP A 272 -16.40 1.91 16.12
N TYR A 273 -15.15 2.32 15.91
CA TYR A 273 -14.83 3.71 15.55
C TYR A 273 -15.35 4.10 14.17
N VAL A 274 -15.24 3.21 13.19
CA VAL A 274 -15.75 3.43 11.83
C VAL A 274 -17.28 3.51 11.82
N GLU A 275 -17.96 2.68 12.61
CA GLU A 275 -19.42 2.69 12.77
C GLU A 275 -19.90 4.04 13.34
N ASN A 276 -19.26 4.51 14.41
CA ASN A 276 -19.65 5.75 15.09
C ASN A 276 -19.14 7.03 14.37
N MET A 277 -18.02 6.93 13.64
CA MET A 277 -17.32 8.07 13.02
C MET A 277 -16.72 7.65 11.65
N PRO A 278 -17.50 7.72 10.56
CA PRO A 278 -17.05 7.29 9.23
C PRO A 278 -15.82 8.02 8.67
N GLU A 279 -15.53 9.24 9.15
CA GLU A 279 -14.36 10.02 8.71
C GLU A 279 -13.03 9.36 9.12
N THR A 280 -13.04 8.54 10.18
CA THR A 280 -11.86 7.86 10.71
C THR A 280 -11.36 6.68 9.84
N VAL A 281 -12.13 6.26 8.84
CA VAL A 281 -11.88 5.04 8.04
C VAL A 281 -10.50 5.05 7.37
N TYR A 282 -10.06 6.18 6.83
CA TYR A 282 -8.73 6.31 6.22
C TYR A 282 -7.60 6.09 7.24
N ARG A 283 -7.75 6.64 8.46
CA ARG A 283 -6.76 6.49 9.53
C ARG A 283 -6.75 5.07 10.10
N ALA A 284 -7.92 4.44 10.21
CA ALA A 284 -8.04 3.04 10.57
C ALA A 284 -7.33 2.15 9.52
N CYS A 285 -7.58 2.37 8.23
CA CYS A 285 -6.93 1.65 7.14
C CYS A 285 -5.40 1.80 7.18
N ASP A 286 -4.90 3.02 7.35
CA ASP A 286 -3.47 3.32 7.49
C ASP A 286 -2.82 2.53 8.64
N LEU A 287 -3.49 2.46 9.79
CA LEU A 287 -3.02 1.70 10.96
C LEU A 287 -3.00 0.20 10.68
N LEU A 288 -4.11 -0.35 10.17
CA LEU A 288 -4.23 -1.79 9.88
C LEU A 288 -3.21 -2.23 8.84
N THR A 289 -2.94 -1.42 7.82
CA THR A 289 -1.93 -1.71 6.78
C THR A 289 -0.54 -1.88 7.38
N ILE A 290 -0.17 -1.04 8.36
CA ILE A 290 1.13 -1.16 9.05
C ILE A 290 1.17 -2.38 9.96
N ILE A 291 0.08 -2.70 10.66
CA ILE A 291 0.00 -3.91 11.50
C ILE A 291 0.11 -5.17 10.65
N ILE A 292 -0.52 -5.18 9.47
CA ILE A 292 -0.42 -6.28 8.52
C ILE A 292 1.04 -6.46 8.05
N ARG A 293 1.71 -5.37 7.65
CA ARG A 293 3.13 -5.43 7.23
C ARG A 293 4.05 -5.91 8.35
N ARG A 294 3.77 -5.53 9.60
CA ARG A 294 4.54 -5.93 10.79
C ARG A 294 4.40 -7.42 11.11
N ASN A 295 3.18 -7.94 11.13
CA ASN A 295 2.90 -9.32 11.57
C ASN A 295 2.99 -10.35 10.43
N GLY A 296 3.08 -9.89 9.18
CA GLY A 296 3.27 -10.71 7.99
C GLY A 296 1.98 -11.35 7.44
N GLU A 297 2.18 -12.20 6.43
CA GLU A 297 1.13 -12.85 5.65
C GLU A 297 0.07 -13.64 6.47
N PRO A 298 0.41 -14.48 7.47
CA PRO A 298 -0.62 -15.28 8.17
C PRO A 298 -1.59 -14.38 8.96
N TYR A 299 -1.09 -13.29 9.53
CA TYR A 299 -1.92 -12.32 10.21
C TYR A 299 -2.80 -11.54 9.23
N CYS A 300 -2.30 -11.22 8.02
CA CYS A 300 -3.08 -10.59 6.96
C CYS A 300 -4.36 -11.37 6.66
N TYR A 301 -4.25 -12.67 6.37
CA TYR A 301 -5.42 -13.50 6.09
C TYR A 301 -6.33 -13.65 7.31
N LYS A 302 -5.78 -13.76 8.53
CA LYS A 302 -6.59 -13.81 9.76
C LYS A 302 -7.46 -12.55 9.90
N LEU A 303 -6.87 -11.37 9.71
CA LEU A 303 -7.56 -10.08 9.82
C LEU A 303 -8.61 -9.91 8.72
N LEU A 304 -8.24 -10.18 7.46
CA LEU A 304 -9.15 -10.04 6.33
C LEU A 304 -10.33 -11.02 6.41
N ASN A 305 -10.09 -12.26 6.83
CA ASN A 305 -11.16 -13.23 7.07
C ASN A 305 -12.09 -12.75 8.19
N ALA A 306 -11.56 -12.24 9.30
CA ALA A 306 -12.40 -11.71 10.38
C ALA A 306 -13.28 -10.54 9.90
N LEU A 307 -12.72 -9.62 9.13
CA LEU A 307 -13.48 -8.50 8.54
C LEU A 307 -14.54 -8.97 7.54
N ALA A 308 -14.22 -9.95 6.70
CA ALA A 308 -15.16 -10.54 5.75
C ALA A 308 -16.30 -11.29 6.47
N THR A 309 -15.99 -12.11 7.48
CA THR A 309 -16.99 -12.82 8.29
C THR A 309 -17.91 -11.84 9.01
N GLU A 310 -17.39 -10.80 9.66
CA GLU A 310 -18.21 -9.78 10.31
C GLU A 310 -19.12 -9.05 9.32
N THR A 311 -18.63 -8.79 8.10
CA THR A 311 -19.46 -8.20 7.05
C THR A 311 -20.57 -9.16 6.59
N ILE A 312 -20.26 -10.45 6.40
CA ILE A 312 -21.24 -11.48 6.05
C ILE A 312 -22.33 -11.59 7.13
N ASP A 313 -21.95 -11.61 8.40
CA ASP A 313 -22.88 -11.71 9.53
C ASP A 313 -23.83 -10.50 9.56
N ASN A 314 -23.29 -9.28 9.43
CA ASN A 314 -24.11 -8.08 9.36
C ASN A 314 -25.06 -8.07 8.13
N VAL A 315 -24.61 -8.56 6.98
CA VAL A 315 -25.47 -8.68 5.78
C VAL A 315 -26.58 -9.70 5.98
N ASN A 316 -26.29 -10.86 6.58
CA ASN A 316 -27.30 -11.87 6.87
C ASN A 316 -28.34 -11.35 7.86
N MET A 317 -27.92 -10.65 8.91
CA MET A 317 -28.84 -10.02 9.87
C MET A 317 -29.73 -8.95 9.19
N LEU A 318 -29.17 -8.14 8.30
CA LEU A 318 -29.95 -7.17 7.53
C LEU A 318 -30.96 -7.87 6.60
N LEU A 319 -30.54 -8.94 5.91
CA LEU A 319 -31.44 -9.72 5.05
C LEU A 319 -32.60 -10.35 5.82
N GLU A 320 -32.34 -10.90 7.01
CA GLU A 320 -33.38 -11.43 7.89
C GLU A 320 -34.37 -10.33 8.32
N GLU A 321 -33.86 -9.15 8.68
CA GLU A 321 -34.68 -7.97 9.03
C GLU A 321 -35.56 -7.53 7.85
N LEU A 322 -35.00 -7.53 6.63
CA LEU A 322 -35.73 -7.20 5.41
C LEU A 322 -36.83 -8.22 5.09
N VAL A 323 -36.52 -9.51 5.12
CA VAL A 323 -37.50 -10.59 4.86
C VAL A 323 -38.65 -10.51 5.87
N PHE A 324 -38.33 -10.27 7.15
CA PHE A 324 -39.33 -10.12 8.19
C PHE A 324 -40.25 -8.90 7.97
N ASN A 325 -39.69 -7.76 7.58
CA ASN A 325 -40.46 -6.55 7.30
C ASN A 325 -41.30 -6.67 6.01
N VAL A 326 -40.80 -7.37 4.99
CA VAL A 326 -41.57 -7.73 3.79
C VAL A 326 -42.75 -8.62 4.15
N GLY A 327 -42.54 -9.67 4.95
CA GLY A 327 -43.62 -10.56 5.40
C GLY A 327 -44.72 -9.80 6.16
N LYS A 328 -44.35 -8.85 7.03
CA LYS A 328 -45.30 -7.97 7.73
C LYS A 328 -46.05 -7.03 6.78
N ARG A 329 -45.37 -6.50 5.76
CA ARG A 329 -45.97 -5.64 4.73
C ARG A 329 -47.05 -6.38 3.96
N ASP A 330 -46.79 -7.64 3.60
CA ASP A 330 -47.72 -8.47 2.83
C ASP A 330 -48.92 -8.92 3.68
N SER A 331 -48.75 -9.08 4.99
CA SER A 331 -49.84 -9.36 5.94
C SER A 331 -50.57 -8.12 6.47
N TYR A 332 -50.22 -6.90 6.01
CA TYR A 332 -50.74 -5.66 6.58
C TYR A 332 -52.24 -5.47 6.30
N SER A 333 -53.04 -5.41 7.36
CA SER A 333 -54.45 -5.03 7.29
C SER A 333 -54.62 -3.57 7.72
N PRO A 334 -55.28 -2.70 6.93
CA PRO A 334 -55.45 -1.27 7.25
C PRO A 334 -56.18 -0.95 8.56
N ARG A 335 -56.71 -1.96 9.26
CA ARG A 335 -57.53 -1.80 10.46
C ARG A 335 -56.73 -1.56 11.75
N GLU A 336 -55.42 -1.79 11.77
CA GLU A 336 -54.63 -1.74 13.02
C GLU A 336 -53.98 -0.38 13.34
N GLY A 337 -54.15 0.66 12.51
CA GLY A 337 -53.66 2.02 12.82
C GLY A 337 -52.14 2.16 12.96
N ARG A 338 -51.35 1.10 12.72
CA ARG A 338 -49.89 1.14 12.68
C ARG A 338 -49.41 1.59 11.30
N PRO A 339 -48.37 2.43 11.20
CA PRO A 339 -47.78 2.78 9.92
C PRO A 339 -47.28 1.51 9.21
N LYS A 340 -47.45 1.45 7.88
CA LYS A 340 -46.93 0.38 7.04
C LYS A 340 -45.40 0.31 7.26
N PRO A 341 -44.81 -0.88 7.50
CA PRO A 341 -43.37 -0.98 7.69
C PRO A 341 -42.65 -0.45 6.44
N ASP A 342 -41.82 0.56 6.64
CA ASP A 342 -41.00 1.13 5.58
C ASP A 342 -39.72 0.31 5.44
N ILE A 343 -39.73 -0.60 4.46
CA ILE A 343 -38.59 -1.44 4.11
C ILE A 343 -37.39 -0.55 3.75
N HIS A 344 -37.65 0.60 3.13
CA HIS A 344 -36.63 1.51 2.66
C HIS A 344 -35.89 2.20 3.83
N GLU A 345 -36.62 2.62 4.86
CA GLU A 345 -36.01 3.16 6.10
C GLU A 345 -35.11 2.12 6.79
N THR A 346 -35.52 0.85 6.78
CA THR A 346 -34.72 -0.26 7.34
C THR A 346 -33.39 -0.41 6.58
N VAL A 347 -33.43 -0.38 5.25
CA VAL A 347 -32.22 -0.49 4.42
C VAL A 347 -31.29 0.72 4.62
N LEU A 348 -31.83 1.91 4.88
CA LEU A 348 -31.03 3.13 5.04
C LEU A 348 -30.40 3.29 6.43
N ASN A 349 -31.19 3.06 7.48
CA ASN A 349 -30.87 3.52 8.83
C ASN A 349 -30.72 2.39 9.86
N SER A 350 -30.92 1.12 9.48
CA SER A 350 -30.62 0.00 10.38
C SER A 350 -29.15 0.05 10.80
N THR A 351 -28.87 -0.32 12.06
CA THR A 351 -27.51 -0.43 12.59
C THR A 351 -26.64 -1.32 11.71
N TYR A 352 -27.21 -2.41 11.18
CA TYR A 352 -26.51 -3.30 10.26
C TYR A 352 -26.13 -2.62 8.95
N SER A 353 -26.99 -1.74 8.42
CA SER A 353 -26.70 -0.98 7.19
C SER A 353 -25.51 -0.04 7.35
N LEU A 354 -25.44 0.68 8.48
CA LEU A 354 -24.31 1.56 8.79
C LEU A 354 -23.01 0.77 8.98
N ARG A 355 -23.07 -0.38 9.66
CA ARG A 355 -21.92 -1.29 9.81
C ARG A 355 -21.42 -1.82 8.47
N ILE A 356 -22.32 -2.27 7.60
CA ILE A 356 -21.96 -2.76 6.26
C ILE A 356 -21.29 -1.63 5.47
N ALA A 357 -21.81 -0.40 5.53
CA ALA A 357 -21.22 0.73 4.82
C ALA A 357 -19.79 1.02 5.30
N GLY A 358 -19.58 1.07 6.62
CA GLY A 358 -18.25 1.25 7.22
C GLY A 358 -17.28 0.11 6.88
N ASN A 359 -17.73 -1.12 7.03
CA ASN A 359 -16.92 -2.32 6.77
C ASN A 359 -16.53 -2.42 5.31
N LEU A 360 -17.45 -2.21 4.37
CA LEU A 360 -17.16 -2.23 2.94
C LEU A 360 -16.23 -1.09 2.53
N HIS A 361 -16.41 0.12 3.09
CA HIS A 361 -15.50 1.23 2.80
C HIS A 361 -14.09 0.92 3.29
N LEU A 362 -13.93 0.42 4.52
CA LEU A 362 -12.64 -0.02 5.05
C LEU A 362 -12.03 -1.15 4.21
N PHE A 363 -12.84 -2.15 3.85
CA PHE A 363 -12.41 -3.28 3.03
C PHE A 363 -11.92 -2.82 1.65
N MET A 364 -12.61 -1.85 1.02
CA MET A 364 -12.16 -1.26 -0.25
C MET A 364 -10.82 -0.56 -0.13
N LEU A 365 -10.61 0.28 0.90
CA LEU A 365 -9.31 0.95 1.09
C LEU A 365 -8.19 -0.07 1.31
N LEU A 366 -8.45 -1.11 2.11
CA LEU A 366 -7.50 -2.22 2.28
C LEU A 366 -7.26 -2.99 0.97
N PHE A 367 -8.28 -3.13 0.11
CA PHE A 367 -8.17 -3.76 -1.20
C PHE A 367 -7.23 -2.99 -2.12
N GLU A 368 -7.26 -1.66 -2.10
CA GLU A 368 -6.38 -0.83 -2.94
C GLU A 368 -4.89 -1.02 -2.59
N GLU A 369 -4.59 -1.16 -1.30
CA GLU A 369 -3.25 -1.39 -0.76
C GLU A 369 -2.82 -2.87 -0.87
N ILE A 370 -3.72 -3.83 -0.60
CA ILE A 370 -3.42 -5.27 -0.44
C ILE A 370 -4.29 -6.12 -1.38
N ARG A 371 -4.11 -5.90 -2.68
CA ARG A 371 -4.99 -6.42 -3.75
C ARG A 371 -5.19 -7.94 -3.76
N VAL A 372 -4.09 -8.71 -3.80
CA VAL A 372 -4.12 -10.17 -4.03
C VAL A 372 -4.77 -10.91 -2.85
N PRO A 373 -4.37 -10.70 -1.58
CA PRO A 373 -5.02 -11.36 -0.44
C PRO A 373 -6.49 -10.99 -0.28
N CYS A 374 -6.84 -9.71 -0.47
CA CYS A 374 -8.25 -9.29 -0.38
C CYS A 374 -9.11 -10.02 -1.42
N ALA A 375 -8.65 -10.11 -2.67
CA ALA A 375 -9.35 -10.85 -3.71
C ALA A 375 -9.53 -12.34 -3.37
N LYS A 376 -8.48 -12.99 -2.83
CA LYS A 376 -8.56 -14.39 -2.38
C LYS A 376 -9.58 -14.58 -1.25
N VAL A 377 -9.58 -13.70 -0.25
CA VAL A 377 -10.49 -13.75 0.90
C VAL A 377 -11.94 -13.59 0.49
N VAL A 378 -12.24 -12.68 -0.45
CA VAL A 378 -13.61 -12.46 -0.94
C VAL A 378 -14.20 -13.75 -1.53
N HIS A 379 -13.41 -14.53 -2.26
CA HIS A 379 -13.83 -15.82 -2.80
C HIS A 379 -13.87 -16.93 -1.75
N SER A 380 -12.84 -17.04 -0.90
CA SER A 380 -12.77 -18.13 0.09
C SER A 380 -13.84 -18.05 1.16
N THR A 381 -14.30 -16.84 1.50
CA THR A 381 -15.35 -16.62 2.51
C THR A 381 -16.76 -16.64 1.91
N GLY A 382 -16.90 -16.54 0.59
CA GLY A 382 -18.21 -16.37 -0.06
C GLY A 382 -18.84 -14.99 0.17
N LEU A 383 -18.05 -13.98 0.56
CA LEU A 383 -18.56 -12.61 0.77
C LEU A 383 -19.26 -12.06 -0.48
N LEU A 384 -18.72 -12.33 -1.67
CA LEU A 384 -19.26 -11.85 -2.93
C LEU A 384 -20.72 -12.30 -3.16
N SER A 385 -21.02 -13.58 -2.98
CA SER A 385 -22.36 -14.12 -3.24
C SER A 385 -23.42 -13.54 -2.29
N VAL A 386 -23.05 -13.34 -1.02
CA VAL A 386 -23.90 -12.73 0.00
C VAL A 386 -24.19 -11.26 -0.34
N LEU A 387 -23.18 -10.52 -0.81
CA LEU A 387 -23.33 -9.12 -1.25
C LEU A 387 -24.19 -9.00 -2.52
N ILE A 388 -24.00 -9.88 -3.50
CA ILE A 388 -24.84 -9.90 -4.73
C ILE A 388 -26.30 -10.17 -4.37
N ARG A 389 -26.55 -11.13 -3.46
CA ARG A 389 -27.91 -11.42 -2.97
C ARG A 389 -28.53 -10.22 -2.26
N LEU A 390 -27.77 -9.52 -1.41
CA LEU A 390 -28.25 -8.29 -0.76
C LEU A 390 -28.61 -7.21 -1.78
N MET A 391 -27.73 -6.95 -2.74
CA MET A 391 -27.96 -5.98 -3.81
C MET A 391 -29.22 -6.34 -4.59
N ALA A 392 -29.35 -7.59 -5.03
CA ALA A 392 -30.50 -8.06 -5.80
C ALA A 392 -31.83 -7.82 -5.06
N HIS A 393 -31.93 -8.26 -3.80
CA HIS A 393 -33.13 -8.05 -2.99
C HIS A 393 -33.44 -6.57 -2.78
N VAL A 394 -32.44 -5.74 -2.46
CA VAL A 394 -32.68 -4.31 -2.24
C VAL A 394 -33.13 -3.62 -3.52
N THR A 395 -32.53 -3.94 -4.67
CA THR A 395 -32.92 -3.34 -5.96
C THR A 395 -34.35 -3.65 -6.38
N GLU A 396 -34.88 -4.82 -6.00
CA GLU A 396 -36.28 -5.20 -6.26
C GLU A 396 -37.29 -4.35 -5.49
N TYR A 397 -36.97 -3.96 -4.24
CA TYR A 397 -37.91 -3.24 -3.37
C TYR A 397 -37.80 -1.72 -3.42
N MET A 398 -36.70 -1.16 -3.95
CA MET A 398 -36.53 0.29 -4.10
C MET A 398 -37.56 0.89 -5.08
N GLY A 399 -38.24 1.97 -4.71
CA GLY A 399 -39.15 2.75 -5.56
C GLY A 399 -38.47 3.87 -6.35
N GLU A 400 -39.26 4.63 -7.12
CA GLU A 400 -38.79 5.87 -7.77
C GLU A 400 -38.70 7.01 -6.72
N GLY A 401 -37.51 7.56 -6.49
CA GLY A 401 -37.28 8.67 -5.54
C GLY A 401 -36.75 8.25 -4.17
N ASP A 402 -36.59 6.95 -3.96
CA ASP A 402 -35.96 6.34 -2.79
C ASP A 402 -34.46 6.69 -2.72
N ALA A 403 -34.00 7.20 -1.57
CA ALA A 403 -32.59 7.49 -1.34
C ALA A 403 -31.74 6.22 -1.36
N THR A 404 -30.53 6.30 -1.87
CA THR A 404 -29.67 5.13 -2.03
C THR A 404 -28.97 4.74 -0.71
N PRO A 405 -28.82 3.43 -0.43
CA PRO A 405 -28.08 2.97 0.74
C PRO A 405 -26.59 3.30 0.63
N LYS A 406 -26.00 3.80 1.72
CA LYS A 406 -24.59 4.24 1.76
C LYS A 406 -23.58 3.13 1.43
N TRP A 407 -23.95 1.86 1.62
CA TRP A 407 -23.12 0.71 1.30
C TRP A 407 -23.20 0.28 -0.18
N MET A 408 -24.16 0.79 -0.96
CA MET A 408 -24.39 0.36 -2.35
C MET A 408 -23.20 0.72 -3.27
N ALA A 409 -22.75 1.97 -3.26
CA ALA A 409 -21.60 2.40 -4.05
C ALA A 409 -20.31 1.64 -3.65
N PRO A 410 -19.93 1.52 -2.36
CA PRO A 410 -18.81 0.68 -1.94
C PRO A 410 -18.91 -0.78 -2.39
N LEU A 411 -20.10 -1.38 -2.36
CA LEU A 411 -20.32 -2.75 -2.84
C LEU A 411 -20.00 -2.86 -4.34
N LEU A 412 -20.56 -1.98 -5.16
CA LEU A 412 -20.35 -1.99 -6.62
C LEU A 412 -18.87 -1.77 -6.99
N LEU A 413 -18.22 -0.84 -6.30
CA LEU A 413 -16.79 -0.56 -6.46
C LEU A 413 -15.92 -1.74 -6.01
N LEU A 414 -16.31 -2.47 -4.96
CA LEU A 414 -15.62 -3.69 -4.54
C LEU A 414 -15.68 -4.77 -5.63
N ILE A 415 -16.83 -4.95 -6.29
CA ILE A 415 -16.96 -5.89 -7.42
C ILE A 415 -16.06 -5.44 -8.59
N ASP A 416 -16.04 -4.14 -8.91
CA ASP A 416 -15.16 -3.59 -9.95
C ASP A 416 -13.67 -3.86 -9.65
N LEU A 417 -13.26 -3.63 -8.39
CA LEU A 417 -11.89 -3.87 -7.92
C LEU A 417 -11.51 -5.34 -7.97
N LEU A 418 -12.41 -6.24 -7.55
CA LEU A 418 -12.20 -7.68 -7.59
C LEU A 418 -11.92 -8.15 -9.02
N GLU A 419 -12.79 -7.77 -9.95
CA GLU A 419 -12.65 -8.17 -11.35
C GLU A 419 -11.39 -7.53 -12.00
N LYS A 420 -11.09 -6.28 -11.66
CA LYS A 420 -9.85 -5.61 -12.09
C LYS A 420 -8.61 -6.35 -11.61
N VAL A 421 -8.59 -6.81 -10.37
CA VAL A 421 -7.45 -7.53 -9.79
C VAL A 421 -7.37 -8.94 -10.34
N SER A 422 -8.48 -9.65 -10.50
CA SER A 422 -8.53 -10.96 -11.16
C SER A 422 -7.90 -10.91 -12.56
N VAL A 423 -8.36 -9.99 -13.41
CA VAL A 423 -7.82 -9.82 -14.77
C VAL A 423 -6.34 -9.44 -14.75
N CYS A 424 -5.93 -8.51 -13.87
CA CYS A 424 -4.54 -8.06 -13.78
C CYS A 424 -3.60 -9.18 -13.33
N VAL A 425 -3.97 -9.91 -12.28
CA VAL A 425 -3.15 -10.99 -11.69
C VAL A 425 -3.06 -12.16 -12.66
N ASN A 426 -4.17 -12.58 -13.26
CA ASN A 426 -4.17 -13.66 -14.24
C ASN A 426 -3.29 -13.33 -15.45
N ARG A 427 -3.33 -12.08 -15.96
CA ARG A 427 -2.42 -11.63 -17.03
C ARG A 427 -0.96 -11.63 -16.60
N LYS A 428 -0.66 -11.19 -15.36
CA LYS A 428 0.69 -11.19 -14.80
C LYS A 428 1.25 -12.61 -14.67
N ILE A 429 0.43 -13.57 -14.22
CA ILE A 429 0.79 -14.99 -14.15
C ILE A 429 1.13 -15.56 -15.54
N GLU A 430 0.28 -15.33 -16.54
CA GLU A 430 0.57 -15.82 -17.90
C GLU A 430 1.81 -15.17 -18.49
N MET A 431 2.06 -13.88 -18.22
CA MET A 431 3.29 -13.19 -18.60
C MET A 431 4.54 -13.81 -17.93
N HIS A 432 4.48 -14.11 -16.64
CA HIS A 432 5.61 -14.67 -15.88
C HIS A 432 5.97 -16.09 -16.28
N LYS A 433 5.05 -16.86 -16.87
CA LYS A 433 5.35 -18.19 -17.44
C LYS A 433 6.29 -18.13 -18.64
N VAL A 434 6.23 -17.03 -19.40
CA VAL A 434 6.96 -16.86 -20.67
C VAL A 434 8.11 -15.86 -20.57
N THR A 435 8.38 -15.29 -19.39
CA THR A 435 9.43 -14.28 -19.19
C THR A 435 10.42 -14.65 -18.09
N THR A 436 11.66 -14.17 -18.17
CA THR A 436 12.72 -14.32 -17.16
C THR A 436 12.83 -13.05 -16.29
N HIS A 437 13.75 -13.03 -15.33
CA HIS A 437 14.03 -11.85 -14.48
C HIS A 437 14.97 -10.83 -15.15
N VAL A 438 15.36 -11.09 -16.40
CA VAL A 438 16.31 -10.28 -17.14
C VAL A 438 15.57 -9.24 -17.96
N TRP A 439 15.87 -7.96 -17.74
CA TRP A 439 15.25 -6.82 -18.39
C TRP A 439 16.04 -6.38 -19.61
N ARG A 440 15.31 -5.87 -20.61
CA ARG A 440 15.85 -5.31 -21.85
C ARG A 440 15.21 -3.97 -22.18
N TRP A 441 15.95 -3.15 -22.93
CA TRP A 441 15.47 -1.88 -23.50
C TRP A 441 15.68 -1.86 -25.01
N LEU A 442 14.77 -1.22 -25.74
CA LEU A 442 14.84 -1.16 -27.20
C LEU A 442 15.68 0.05 -27.64
N ASP A 443 16.73 -0.21 -28.42
CA ASP A 443 17.44 0.83 -29.13
C ASP A 443 16.74 1.15 -30.46
N LEU A 444 15.97 2.22 -30.49
CA LEU A 444 15.22 2.65 -31.69
C LEU A 444 16.12 2.96 -32.90
N ALA A 445 17.42 3.25 -32.68
CA ALA A 445 18.35 3.51 -33.77
C ALA A 445 18.74 2.23 -34.51
N SER A 446 18.93 1.13 -33.77
CA SER A 446 19.35 -0.16 -34.32
C SER A 446 18.21 -1.16 -34.48
N GLY A 447 17.07 -0.94 -33.82
CA GLY A 447 15.94 -1.87 -33.73
C GLY A 447 16.22 -3.08 -32.83
N LYS A 448 17.32 -3.08 -32.06
CA LYS A 448 17.73 -4.23 -31.23
C LYS A 448 17.39 -4.05 -29.76
N TRP A 449 16.95 -5.14 -29.13
CA TRP A 449 16.77 -5.22 -27.68
C TRP A 449 18.10 -5.44 -26.99
N SER A 450 18.48 -4.52 -26.11
CA SER A 450 19.74 -4.53 -25.38
C SER A 450 19.52 -4.86 -23.91
N LEU A 451 20.46 -5.59 -23.31
CA LEU A 451 20.44 -5.94 -21.90
C LEU A 451 20.80 -4.73 -21.02
N TYR A 452 20.27 -4.70 -19.80
CA TYR A 452 20.78 -3.83 -18.75
C TYR A 452 22.03 -4.41 -18.11
N MET A 453 22.88 -3.53 -17.56
CA MET A 453 24.01 -3.95 -16.72
C MET A 453 23.50 -4.73 -15.49
N PRO A 454 24.24 -5.74 -14.99
CA PRO A 454 23.76 -6.63 -13.92
C PRO A 454 23.23 -5.90 -12.68
N ASN A 455 23.94 -4.87 -12.22
CA ASN A 455 23.52 -4.06 -11.06
C ASN A 455 22.18 -3.33 -11.32
N ASN A 456 22.03 -2.72 -12.50
CA ASN A 456 20.78 -2.05 -12.88
C ASN A 456 19.65 -3.08 -13.05
N ASN A 457 19.93 -4.23 -13.65
CA ASN A 457 18.94 -5.30 -13.78
C ASN A 457 18.42 -5.77 -12.42
N LYS A 458 19.31 -5.94 -11.44
CA LYS A 458 18.95 -6.30 -10.06
C LYS A 458 18.03 -5.26 -9.44
N LEU A 459 18.40 -3.97 -9.51
CA LEU A 459 17.58 -2.86 -8.99
C LEU A 459 16.20 -2.80 -9.63
N ILE A 460 16.11 -2.98 -10.96
CA ILE A 460 14.84 -2.97 -11.68
C ILE A 460 13.97 -4.14 -11.26
N ASN A 461 14.55 -5.33 -11.18
CA ASN A 461 13.83 -6.53 -10.81
C ASN A 461 13.31 -6.44 -9.37
N GLU A 462 14.15 -6.01 -8.42
CA GLU A 462 13.75 -5.80 -7.03
C GLU A 462 12.61 -4.77 -6.92
N ALA A 463 12.73 -3.60 -7.57
CA ALA A 463 11.67 -2.58 -7.54
C ALA A 463 10.35 -3.08 -8.15
N TYR A 464 10.41 -3.81 -9.25
CA TYR A 464 9.24 -4.42 -9.87
C TYR A 464 8.52 -5.40 -8.92
N TRP A 465 9.28 -6.25 -8.22
CA TRP A 465 8.73 -7.22 -7.28
C TRP A 465 8.27 -6.59 -5.97
N ARG A 466 8.84 -5.46 -5.55
CA ARG A 466 8.27 -4.64 -4.46
C ARG A 466 6.94 -3.99 -4.82
N GLY A 467 6.58 -3.96 -6.11
CA GLY A 467 5.37 -3.27 -6.57
C GLY A 467 5.54 -1.76 -6.71
N ASP A 468 6.79 -1.28 -6.78
CA ASP A 468 7.09 0.13 -7.01
C ASP A 468 6.50 0.58 -8.35
N ARG A 469 6.08 1.86 -8.47
CA ARG A 469 5.51 2.39 -9.73
C ARG A 469 6.60 2.64 -10.77
N ASP A 470 7.78 3.01 -10.30
CA ASP A 470 8.96 3.32 -11.10
C ASP A 470 10.23 3.08 -10.29
N VAL A 471 11.37 3.10 -10.98
CA VAL A 471 12.70 3.01 -10.40
C VAL A 471 13.69 3.85 -11.21
N THR A 472 14.50 4.66 -10.53
CA THR A 472 15.57 5.42 -11.17
C THR A 472 16.86 4.61 -11.19
N ILE A 473 17.44 4.47 -12.37
CA ILE A 473 18.75 3.84 -12.59
C ILE A 473 19.72 4.86 -13.19
N THR A 474 21.02 4.62 -12.98
CA THR A 474 22.09 5.41 -13.60
C THR A 474 22.83 4.56 -14.62
N SER A 475 23.11 5.15 -15.79
CA SER A 475 23.92 4.51 -16.81
C SER A 475 24.90 5.52 -17.39
N GLY A 476 26.19 5.33 -17.08
CA GLY A 476 27.22 6.34 -17.31
C GLY A 476 26.93 7.61 -16.49
N ARG A 477 26.85 8.76 -17.17
CA ARG A 477 26.56 10.07 -16.54
C ARG A 477 25.08 10.48 -16.59
N ARG A 478 24.20 9.61 -17.10
CA ARG A 478 22.77 9.92 -17.30
C ARG A 478 21.91 9.14 -16.33
N ARG A 479 20.80 9.76 -15.94
CA ARG A 479 19.77 9.15 -15.10
C ARG A 479 18.56 8.78 -15.95
N TYR A 480 18.00 7.63 -15.64
CA TYR A 480 16.84 7.10 -16.33
C TYR A 480 15.82 6.59 -15.34
N THR A 481 14.58 6.97 -15.55
CA THR A 481 13.44 6.47 -14.77
C THR A 481 12.72 5.39 -15.55
N ILE A 482 12.64 4.18 -15.00
CA ILE A 482 11.87 3.08 -15.57
C ILE A 482 10.49 3.11 -14.96
N ALA A 483 9.49 3.48 -15.76
CA ALA A 483 8.09 3.49 -15.38
C ALA A 483 7.45 2.14 -15.74
N PHE A 484 7.08 1.35 -14.72
CA PHE A 484 6.53 0.00 -14.93
C PHE A 484 5.11 0.04 -15.51
N ALA A 485 4.30 1.05 -15.15
CA ALA A 485 2.94 1.18 -15.65
C ALA A 485 2.86 1.33 -17.18
N SER A 486 3.81 2.06 -17.76
CA SER A 486 3.92 2.24 -19.22
C SER A 486 4.95 1.30 -19.85
N MET A 487 5.68 0.51 -19.05
CA MET A 487 6.82 -0.31 -19.45
C MET A 487 7.87 0.48 -20.24
N CYS A 488 8.17 1.72 -19.86
CA CYS A 488 9.11 2.61 -20.55
C CYS A 488 10.29 3.01 -19.67
N GLN A 489 11.48 3.15 -20.26
CA GLN A 489 12.60 3.89 -19.70
C GLN A 489 12.57 5.33 -20.23
N ILE A 490 12.56 6.31 -19.34
CA ILE A 490 12.54 7.74 -19.65
C ILE A 490 13.88 8.32 -19.24
N ASN A 491 14.52 9.08 -20.13
CA ASN A 491 15.73 9.83 -19.78
C ASN A 491 15.35 11.12 -19.05
N ASP A 492 15.81 11.29 -17.82
CA ASP A 492 15.43 12.43 -16.97
C ASP A 492 15.89 13.77 -17.57
N ASP A 493 17.02 13.80 -18.30
CA ASP A 493 17.57 15.03 -18.87
C ASP A 493 16.85 15.47 -20.15
N SER A 494 16.32 14.52 -20.93
CA SER A 494 15.79 14.79 -22.28
C SER A 494 14.31 14.46 -22.46
N GLY A 495 13.69 13.80 -21.49
CA GLY A 495 12.32 13.28 -21.57
C GLY A 495 12.12 12.16 -22.60
N LYS A 496 13.15 11.72 -23.33
CA LYS A 496 13.00 10.70 -24.38
C LYS A 496 12.68 9.34 -23.75
N ALA A 497 11.53 8.78 -24.12
CA ALA A 497 11.07 7.47 -23.68
C ALA A 497 11.52 6.35 -24.64
N ARG A 498 11.88 5.20 -24.09
CA ARG A 498 12.24 3.97 -24.80
C ARG A 498 11.47 2.78 -24.23
N PRO A 499 11.00 1.85 -25.06
CA PRO A 499 10.37 0.62 -24.59
C PRO A 499 11.32 -0.22 -23.73
N VAL A 500 10.81 -0.80 -22.64
CA VAL A 500 11.45 -1.89 -21.88
C VAL A 500 10.57 -3.14 -21.85
N MET A 501 11.19 -4.30 -21.67
CA MET A 501 10.49 -5.57 -21.48
C MET A 501 11.34 -6.55 -20.65
N MET A 502 10.68 -7.56 -20.09
CA MET A 502 11.35 -8.76 -19.60
C MET A 502 11.73 -9.67 -20.79
N THR A 503 12.86 -10.34 -20.67
CA THR A 503 13.36 -11.33 -21.61
C THR A 503 12.40 -12.51 -21.70
N LEU A 504 12.10 -12.97 -22.92
CA LEU A 504 11.29 -14.17 -23.11
C LEU A 504 12.09 -15.44 -22.79
N VAL A 505 11.41 -16.46 -22.28
CA VAL A 505 11.98 -17.79 -22.09
C VAL A 505 12.12 -18.45 -23.46
N GLU A 506 13.30 -18.97 -23.78
CA GLU A 506 13.50 -19.73 -25.02
C GLU A 506 12.62 -20.99 -25.00
N PRO A 507 11.93 -21.32 -26.10
CA PRO A 507 11.15 -22.55 -26.18
C PRO A 507 12.09 -23.72 -25.92
N LYS A 508 11.80 -24.52 -24.87
CA LYS A 508 12.46 -25.82 -24.71
C LYS A 508 12.10 -26.63 -25.94
N GLU A 509 13.07 -26.90 -26.81
CA GLU A 509 12.88 -27.82 -27.92
C GLU A 509 12.32 -29.13 -27.36
N SER A 510 11.10 -29.47 -27.78
CA SER A 510 10.56 -30.80 -27.59
C SER A 510 11.47 -31.76 -28.34
N LEU A 511 12.33 -32.49 -27.61
CA LEU A 511 13.11 -33.59 -28.14
C LEU A 511 12.15 -34.67 -28.70
N SER A 512 11.82 -34.56 -29.98
CA SER A 512 11.12 -35.59 -30.73
C SER A 512 12.09 -36.71 -31.07
N LYS A 513 11.80 -37.88 -30.51
CA LYS A 513 12.11 -39.24 -30.98
C LYS A 513 12.88 -39.33 -32.31
N SER A 514 14.04 -39.99 -32.29
CA SER A 514 14.23 -41.38 -32.77
C SER A 514 15.68 -41.63 -33.17
N ASN A 515 16.34 -42.57 -32.48
CA ASN A 515 17.08 -43.68 -33.08
C ASN A 515 17.81 -44.41 -31.96
N TYR A 516 17.38 -45.64 -31.66
CA TYR A 516 18.22 -46.82 -31.43
C TYR A 516 17.29 -48.02 -31.24
N GLU A 517 16.98 -48.70 -32.34
CA GLU A 517 16.64 -50.12 -32.30
C GLU A 517 17.94 -50.91 -32.12
N ASN A 518 18.10 -51.54 -30.95
CA ASN A 518 18.46 -52.96 -30.82
C ASN A 518 18.50 -53.35 -29.32
N GLN A 519 17.72 -54.39 -29.02
CA GLN A 519 17.40 -55.07 -27.76
C GLN A 519 18.57 -55.89 -27.14
N PRO A 520 18.44 -56.59 -25.97
CA PRO A 520 17.28 -56.72 -25.04
C PRO A 520 17.58 -56.69 -23.50
N THR A 521 16.49 -56.52 -22.71
CA THR A 521 16.18 -57.04 -21.34
C THR A 521 17.09 -56.84 -20.12
N GLU A 522 16.57 -56.20 -19.05
CA GLU A 522 16.08 -56.82 -17.79
C GLU A 522 15.39 -55.78 -16.86
N VAL A 523 14.55 -56.24 -15.92
CA VAL A 523 13.40 -55.59 -15.22
C VAL A 523 13.83 -54.93 -13.87
N PRO A 524 13.11 -53.95 -13.27
CA PRO A 524 13.57 -52.95 -12.27
C PRO A 524 13.37 -53.40 -10.79
N PRO A 525 13.79 -52.66 -9.72
CA PRO A 525 13.01 -51.51 -9.19
C PRO A 525 13.79 -50.37 -8.48
N SER A 526 13.15 -49.20 -8.42
CA SER A 526 13.09 -48.20 -7.34
C SER A 526 14.30 -47.97 -6.40
N ASN A 527 14.99 -46.83 -6.54
CA ASN A 527 15.18 -45.87 -5.43
C ASN A 527 15.94 -44.61 -5.85
N THR A 528 15.30 -43.46 -5.63
CA THR A 528 15.83 -42.23 -5.05
C THR A 528 17.35 -41.97 -5.12
N ARG A 529 17.74 -40.95 -5.90
CA ARG A 529 18.57 -39.78 -5.52
C ARG A 529 19.68 -39.41 -6.52
N TYR A 530 19.92 -38.08 -6.53
CA TYR A 530 21.11 -37.32 -6.92
C TYR A 530 21.31 -36.99 -8.41
N PHE A 531 20.97 -35.74 -8.74
CA PHE A 531 21.58 -34.98 -9.83
C PHE A 531 23.05 -34.70 -9.49
N ASN A 532 23.97 -35.10 -10.38
CA ASN A 532 25.32 -34.54 -10.47
C ASN A 532 25.45 -33.72 -11.76
N LEU A 533 25.71 -32.42 -11.54
CA LEU A 533 26.65 -31.51 -12.22
C LEU A 533 27.68 -32.25 -13.12
N GLU A 534 28.01 -31.81 -14.34
CA GLU A 534 28.75 -30.58 -14.65
C GLU A 534 28.92 -30.46 -16.18
N GLU A 535 28.62 -29.29 -16.77
CA GLU A 535 29.44 -28.66 -17.83
C GLU A 535 29.18 -27.15 -17.72
N LYS A 536 30.22 -26.41 -17.34
CA LYS A 536 30.21 -25.02 -16.83
C LYS A 536 30.47 -24.02 -17.95
N ASP A 537 29.58 -23.04 -18.11
CA ASP A 537 29.85 -21.81 -18.84
C ASP A 537 30.44 -20.76 -17.87
N PRO A 538 31.52 -20.01 -18.19
CA PRO A 538 32.29 -19.22 -17.22
C PRO A 538 31.64 -17.91 -16.77
N ASN A 539 30.42 -17.61 -17.22
CA ASN A 539 29.73 -16.34 -16.94
C ASN A 539 28.44 -16.50 -16.13
N ASP A 540 28.10 -17.73 -15.73
CA ASP A 540 26.96 -17.99 -14.85
C ASP A 540 27.46 -18.11 -13.41
N THR A 541 27.69 -16.96 -12.77
CA THR A 541 27.84 -16.93 -11.31
C THR A 541 26.50 -17.30 -10.70
N THR A 542 26.32 -18.61 -10.46
CA THR A 542 25.39 -19.18 -9.48
C THR A 542 25.75 -18.67 -8.08
N GLU A 543 25.49 -17.40 -7.82
CA GLU A 543 25.28 -16.89 -6.48
C GLU A 543 23.78 -16.99 -6.18
N SER A 544 23.46 -17.92 -5.28
CA SER A 544 22.26 -17.93 -4.43
C SER A 544 20.89 -18.03 -5.14
N LEU A 545 20.45 -19.27 -5.36
CA LEU A 545 19.04 -19.68 -5.34
C LEU A 545 18.42 -19.66 -3.91
N SER A 546 18.82 -18.68 -3.11
CA SER A 546 18.23 -18.41 -1.79
C SER A 546 17.92 -16.92 -1.78
N GLU A 547 16.64 -16.59 -1.98
CA GLU A 547 16.12 -15.24 -1.79
C GLU A 547 16.49 -14.77 -0.37
N PRO A 548 17.01 -13.55 -0.19
CA PRO A 548 17.11 -12.96 1.15
C PRO A 548 15.72 -12.94 1.78
N GLU A 549 15.59 -13.59 2.93
CA GLU A 549 14.33 -13.79 3.67
C GLU A 549 13.76 -12.48 4.28
N TYR A 550 14.33 -11.34 3.92
CA TYR A 550 14.06 -10.04 4.52
C TYR A 550 13.76 -9.01 3.41
N TYR A 551 12.53 -8.48 3.43
CA TYR A 551 11.98 -7.42 2.58
C TYR A 551 11.53 -7.78 1.15
N VAL A 552 10.69 -8.80 1.03
CA VAL A 552 9.78 -8.96 -0.11
C VAL A 552 8.37 -8.65 0.39
N ASP A 553 7.71 -7.64 -0.18
CA ASP A 553 6.28 -7.47 0.03
C ASP A 553 5.58 -8.77 -0.38
N PHE A 554 5.06 -9.53 0.59
CA PHE A 554 4.63 -10.92 0.39
C PHE A 554 3.52 -11.05 -0.69
N PHE A 555 2.92 -9.92 -1.08
CA PHE A 555 1.89 -9.80 -2.12
C PHE A 555 2.39 -10.07 -3.55
N HIS A 556 3.71 -10.09 -3.79
CA HIS A 556 4.29 -10.08 -5.14
C HIS A 556 5.44 -11.09 -5.35
N ARG A 557 5.23 -12.36 -4.99
CA ARG A 557 6.21 -13.44 -5.26
C ARG A 557 6.08 -14.03 -6.65
N ARG A 558 7.21 -14.23 -7.35
CA ARG A 558 7.27 -14.85 -8.69
C ARG A 558 6.65 -16.26 -8.74
N TYR A 559 6.85 -17.06 -7.69
CA TYR A 559 6.40 -18.46 -7.62
C TYR A 559 5.22 -18.69 -6.66
N GLY A 560 4.61 -17.62 -6.12
CA GLY A 560 3.48 -17.70 -5.18
C GLY A 560 2.16 -17.07 -5.70
N LEU A 561 2.15 -16.54 -6.92
CA LEU A 561 0.95 -15.96 -7.53
C LEU A 561 0.05 -17.08 -8.09
N GLU A 562 -1.07 -17.31 -7.40
CA GLU A 562 -2.12 -18.22 -7.85
C GLU A 562 -3.16 -17.48 -8.67
N LYS A 563 -3.81 -18.21 -9.59
CA LYS A 563 -4.93 -17.65 -10.36
C LYS A 563 -6.04 -17.26 -9.39
N ILE A 564 -6.58 -16.06 -9.59
CA ILE A 564 -7.75 -15.57 -8.86
C ILE A 564 -8.95 -15.72 -9.78
N ALA A 565 -10.04 -16.29 -9.26
CA ALA A 565 -11.30 -16.35 -9.98
C ALA A 565 -11.84 -14.93 -10.21
N GLY A 566 -12.55 -14.71 -11.32
CA GLY A 566 -13.37 -13.51 -11.49
C GLY A 566 -14.76 -13.72 -10.88
N VAL A 567 -15.68 -12.82 -11.20
CA VAL A 567 -17.10 -13.06 -10.95
C VAL A 567 -17.61 -14.17 -11.88
N GLU A 568 -18.45 -15.07 -11.36
CA GLU A 568 -19.04 -16.16 -12.15
C GLU A 568 -20.06 -15.63 -13.18
N SER A 569 -20.24 -16.34 -14.30
CA SER A 569 -21.10 -15.86 -15.40
C SER A 569 -22.55 -15.65 -14.96
N ASP A 570 -23.09 -16.55 -14.13
CA ASP A 570 -24.46 -16.46 -13.63
C ASP A 570 -24.64 -15.23 -12.71
N ASP A 571 -23.63 -14.96 -11.86
CA ASP A 571 -23.58 -13.80 -10.99
C ASP A 571 -23.49 -12.48 -11.79
N ILE A 572 -22.78 -12.47 -12.92
CA ILE A 572 -22.67 -11.29 -13.80
C ILE A 572 -24.05 -10.88 -14.33
N GLU A 573 -24.88 -11.83 -14.77
CA GLU A 573 -26.23 -11.51 -15.25
C GLU A 573 -27.12 -10.91 -14.15
N VAL A 574 -27.04 -11.45 -12.93
CA VAL A 574 -27.76 -10.91 -11.76
C VAL A 574 -27.30 -9.49 -11.46
N ILE A 575 -25.98 -9.25 -11.45
CA ILE A 575 -25.39 -7.93 -11.22
C ILE A 575 -25.85 -6.94 -12.29
N LEU A 576 -25.79 -7.31 -13.58
CA LEU A 576 -26.20 -6.44 -14.68
C LEU A 576 -27.69 -6.12 -14.63
N ARG A 577 -28.53 -7.08 -14.23
CA ARG A 577 -29.97 -6.86 -14.02
C ARG A 577 -30.22 -5.86 -12.90
N SER A 578 -29.56 -6.01 -11.75
CA SER A 578 -29.65 -5.07 -10.63
C SER A 578 -29.14 -3.67 -11.01
N CYS A 579 -28.01 -3.60 -11.74
CA CYS A 579 -27.47 -2.37 -12.29
C CYS A 579 -28.49 -1.66 -13.20
N MET A 580 -29.19 -2.41 -14.06
CA MET A 580 -30.23 -1.86 -14.92
C MET A 580 -31.44 -1.34 -14.14
N GLN A 581 -31.82 -1.99 -13.04
CA GLN A 581 -32.86 -1.47 -12.14
C GLN A 581 -32.40 -0.17 -11.46
N LEU A 582 -31.13 -0.05 -11.08
CA LEU A 582 -30.57 1.16 -10.51
C LEU A 582 -30.49 2.31 -11.52
N ILE A 583 -30.09 2.06 -12.77
CA ILE A 583 -30.09 3.08 -13.84
C ILE A 583 -31.52 3.58 -14.12
N SER A 584 -32.52 2.71 -13.97
CA SER A 584 -33.92 3.06 -14.23
C SER A 584 -34.53 4.00 -13.19
N LYS A 585 -33.93 4.07 -12.00
CA LYS A 585 -34.39 4.85 -10.85
C LYS A 585 -33.44 6.03 -10.61
N PRO A 586 -33.89 7.15 -10.03
CA PRO A 586 -33.01 8.29 -9.74
C PRO A 586 -32.10 7.98 -8.54
N VAL A 587 -31.01 7.25 -8.79
CA VAL A 587 -29.96 6.97 -7.81
C VAL A 587 -29.02 8.17 -7.68
N ASP A 588 -28.27 8.22 -6.57
CA ASP A 588 -27.23 9.23 -6.36
C ASP A 588 -26.11 9.13 -7.42
N ALA A 589 -25.37 10.23 -7.58
CA ALA A 589 -24.34 10.36 -8.59
C ALA A 589 -23.17 9.36 -8.41
N ASP A 590 -22.78 9.05 -7.17
CA ASP A 590 -21.67 8.14 -6.90
C ASP A 590 -22.05 6.69 -7.18
N THR A 591 -23.27 6.28 -6.79
CA THR A 591 -23.81 4.96 -7.15
C THR A 591 -24.00 4.83 -8.65
N LEU A 592 -24.55 5.85 -9.34
CA LEU A 592 -24.69 5.77 -10.79
C LEU A 592 -23.32 5.63 -11.48
N HIS A 593 -22.32 6.37 -11.00
CA HIS A 593 -20.96 6.25 -11.50
C HIS A 593 -20.43 4.83 -11.33
N ALA A 594 -20.55 4.25 -10.14
CA ALA A 594 -20.13 2.88 -9.85
C ALA A 594 -20.89 1.83 -10.70
N VAL A 595 -22.21 1.99 -10.86
CA VAL A 595 -23.05 1.14 -11.72
C VAL A 595 -22.55 1.18 -13.17
N MET A 596 -22.33 2.38 -13.72
CA MET A 596 -21.88 2.52 -15.11
C MET A 596 -20.47 1.97 -15.31
N GLN A 597 -19.56 2.12 -14.34
CA GLN A 597 -18.22 1.51 -14.39
C GLN A 597 -18.31 -0.02 -14.47
N LEU A 598 -19.15 -0.62 -13.63
CA LEU A 598 -19.35 -2.06 -13.60
C LEU A 598 -19.98 -2.59 -14.89
N CYS A 599 -21.00 -1.90 -15.40
CA CYS A 599 -21.59 -2.19 -16.70
C CYS A 599 -20.53 -2.13 -17.82
N VAL A 600 -19.70 -1.08 -17.88
CA VAL A 600 -18.63 -0.97 -18.91
C VAL A 600 -17.65 -2.13 -18.79
N ARG A 601 -17.33 -2.58 -17.57
CA ARG A 601 -16.40 -3.69 -17.36
C ARG A 601 -16.94 -5.01 -17.92
N PHE A 602 -18.17 -5.38 -17.56
CA PHE A 602 -18.74 -6.67 -17.98
C PHE A 602 -19.20 -6.68 -19.44
N THR A 603 -19.72 -5.55 -19.95
CA THR A 603 -20.11 -5.40 -21.36
C THR A 603 -18.92 -5.36 -22.31
N ARG A 604 -17.68 -5.43 -21.81
CA ARG A 604 -16.53 -5.74 -22.67
C ARG A 604 -16.75 -7.06 -23.40
N ASP A 605 -17.38 -8.05 -22.77
CA ASP A 605 -17.87 -9.22 -23.49
C ASP A 605 -19.17 -8.86 -24.24
N TYR A 606 -19.24 -9.27 -25.51
CA TYR A 606 -20.35 -8.93 -26.39
C TYR A 606 -21.66 -9.58 -25.94
N GLU A 607 -21.62 -10.79 -25.36
CA GLU A 607 -22.84 -11.46 -24.88
C GLU A 607 -23.52 -10.66 -23.75
N HIS A 608 -22.73 -10.14 -22.80
CA HIS A 608 -23.23 -9.26 -21.74
C HIS A 608 -23.67 -7.88 -22.29
N ALA A 609 -22.99 -7.35 -23.32
CA ALA A 609 -23.39 -6.12 -24.00
C ALA A 609 -24.74 -6.27 -24.71
N ARG A 610 -24.98 -7.43 -25.33
CA ARG A 610 -26.26 -7.78 -25.93
C ARG A 610 -27.35 -7.89 -24.88
N TYR A 611 -27.10 -8.61 -23.77
CA TYR A 611 -28.06 -8.77 -22.68
C TYR A 611 -28.55 -7.41 -22.14
N ILE A 612 -27.62 -6.50 -21.83
CA ILE A 612 -27.99 -5.18 -21.30
C ILE A 612 -28.67 -4.28 -22.35
N ALA A 613 -28.38 -4.48 -23.64
CA ALA A 613 -29.06 -3.80 -24.73
C ALA A 613 -30.53 -4.26 -24.85
N GLU A 614 -30.79 -5.57 -24.68
CA GLU A 614 -32.14 -6.14 -24.63
C GLU A 614 -32.94 -5.61 -23.42
N LEU A 615 -32.28 -5.33 -22.30
CA LEU A 615 -32.86 -4.64 -21.13
C LEU A 615 -33.12 -3.13 -21.37
N GLY A 616 -32.74 -2.59 -22.53
CA GLY A 616 -33.05 -1.22 -22.94
C GLY A 616 -32.14 -0.14 -22.34
N VAL A 617 -30.86 -0.46 -22.05
CA VAL A 617 -29.91 0.48 -21.45
C VAL A 617 -29.80 1.82 -22.18
N VAL A 618 -29.78 1.82 -23.51
CA VAL A 618 -29.66 3.05 -24.31
C VAL A 618 -30.83 3.99 -24.05
N LYS A 619 -32.05 3.43 -23.98
CA LYS A 619 -33.27 4.22 -23.70
C LYS A 619 -33.24 4.79 -22.29
N GLN A 620 -32.71 4.05 -21.31
CA GLN A 620 -32.61 4.55 -19.93
C GLN A 620 -31.55 5.62 -19.78
N LEU A 621 -30.36 5.44 -20.38
CA LEU A 621 -29.30 6.45 -20.38
C LEU A 621 -29.77 7.79 -20.97
N LEU A 622 -30.60 7.76 -22.00
CA LEU A 622 -31.19 8.96 -22.60
C LEU A 622 -32.31 9.61 -21.77
N LYS A 623 -32.90 8.88 -20.82
CA LYS A 623 -33.93 9.39 -19.90
C LYS A 623 -33.37 9.99 -18.62
N LEU A 624 -32.11 9.72 -18.29
CA LEU A 624 -31.46 10.25 -17.09
C LEU A 624 -31.47 11.79 -17.11
N THR A 625 -31.79 12.37 -15.96
CA THR A 625 -31.87 13.83 -15.78
C THR A 625 -30.56 14.38 -15.21
N GLN A 626 -30.41 15.71 -15.20
CA GLN A 626 -29.24 16.39 -14.62
C GLN A 626 -29.04 16.11 -13.12
N ALA A 627 -30.06 15.62 -12.41
CA ALA A 627 -29.96 15.27 -10.99
C ALA A 627 -28.97 14.12 -10.72
N SER A 628 -28.72 13.27 -11.72
CA SER A 628 -27.76 12.16 -11.64
C SER A 628 -26.46 12.45 -12.40
N ALA A 629 -26.16 13.72 -12.70
CA ALA A 629 -24.96 14.09 -13.44
C ALA A 629 -23.70 13.93 -12.57
N PHE A 630 -22.68 13.28 -13.14
CA PHE A 630 -21.36 13.17 -12.55
C PHE A 630 -20.27 13.39 -13.62
N THR A 631 -19.05 13.71 -13.17
CA THR A 631 -17.91 13.93 -14.07
C THR A 631 -17.50 12.64 -14.76
N GLY A 632 -17.50 12.63 -16.10
CA GLY A 632 -17.11 11.44 -16.88
C GLY A 632 -18.28 10.58 -17.37
N PHE A 633 -19.54 10.96 -17.06
CA PHE A 633 -20.74 10.28 -17.55
C PHE A 633 -20.70 10.02 -19.07
N VAL A 634 -20.42 11.07 -19.86
CA VAL A 634 -20.37 10.99 -21.33
C VAL A 634 -19.36 9.94 -21.81
N GLY A 635 -18.22 9.82 -21.11
CA GLY A 635 -17.20 8.82 -21.43
C GLY A 635 -17.72 7.40 -21.22
N LEU A 636 -18.32 7.12 -20.06
CA LEU A 636 -18.87 5.79 -19.75
C LEU A 636 -20.07 5.44 -20.64
N ALA A 637 -20.98 6.38 -20.89
CA ALA A 637 -22.12 6.19 -21.79
C ALA A 637 -21.64 5.87 -23.22
N THR A 638 -20.63 6.60 -23.71
CA THR A 638 -20.03 6.35 -25.03
C THR A 638 -19.38 4.96 -25.10
N MET A 639 -18.69 4.54 -24.03
CA MET A 639 -18.09 3.20 -23.97
C MET A 639 -19.14 2.09 -23.95
N LEU A 640 -20.22 2.25 -23.19
CA LEU A 640 -21.34 1.29 -23.17
C LEU A 640 -21.98 1.16 -24.56
N ILE A 641 -22.33 2.28 -25.19
CA ILE A 641 -22.91 2.27 -26.53
C ILE A 641 -21.94 1.66 -27.54
N ARG A 642 -20.63 1.97 -27.42
CA ARG A 642 -19.61 1.38 -28.27
C ARG A 642 -19.57 -0.14 -28.13
N HIS A 643 -19.58 -0.67 -26.90
CA HIS A 643 -19.58 -2.12 -26.67
C HIS A 643 -20.79 -2.82 -27.32
N ILE A 644 -21.96 -2.19 -27.32
CA ILE A 644 -23.17 -2.71 -27.98
C ILE A 644 -23.01 -2.75 -29.52
N LEU A 645 -22.26 -1.80 -30.10
CA LEU A 645 -22.00 -1.73 -31.55
C LEU A 645 -20.82 -2.61 -32.00
N GLU A 646 -19.98 -3.04 -31.06
CA GLU A 646 -18.80 -3.87 -31.29
C GLU A 646 -19.15 -5.36 -31.45
N GLU A 647 -20.02 -5.66 -32.41
CA GLU A 647 -20.27 -7.05 -32.85
C GLU A 647 -18.95 -7.74 -33.27
N PRO A 648 -18.79 -9.07 -33.09
CA PRO A 648 -17.53 -9.77 -33.38
C PRO A 648 -16.95 -9.51 -34.78
N ALA A 649 -17.79 -9.34 -35.80
CA ALA A 649 -17.36 -8.98 -37.16
C ALA A 649 -16.71 -7.58 -37.21
N ASN A 650 -17.30 -6.60 -36.52
CA ASN A 650 -16.80 -5.23 -36.46
C ASN A 650 -15.46 -5.16 -35.69
N ILE A 651 -15.34 -5.89 -34.57
CA ILE A 651 -14.08 -5.97 -33.81
C ILE A 651 -12.98 -6.57 -34.69
N THR A 652 -13.27 -7.64 -35.42
CA THR A 652 -12.31 -8.30 -36.32
C THR A 652 -11.79 -7.34 -37.38
N ALA A 653 -12.69 -6.64 -38.09
CA ALA A 653 -12.32 -5.65 -39.10
C ALA A 653 -11.54 -4.46 -38.52
N ALA A 654 -11.89 -4.01 -37.30
CA ALA A 654 -11.16 -2.95 -36.61
C ALA A 654 -9.73 -3.38 -36.24
N ILE A 655 -9.56 -4.58 -35.67
CA ILE A 655 -8.25 -5.13 -35.33
C ILE A 655 -7.39 -5.31 -36.58
N GLU A 656 -7.96 -5.83 -37.66
CA GLU A 656 -7.29 -5.95 -38.96
C GLU A 656 -6.75 -4.58 -39.42
N ARG A 657 -7.57 -3.54 -39.36
CA ARG A 657 -7.17 -2.19 -39.75
C ARG A 657 -6.01 -1.66 -38.89
N VAL A 658 -6.01 -1.93 -37.58
CA VAL A 658 -4.93 -1.54 -36.67
C VAL A 658 -3.62 -2.24 -37.05
N ILE A 659 -3.64 -3.55 -37.27
CA ILE A 659 -2.46 -4.33 -37.65
C ILE A 659 -1.91 -3.87 -39.00
N ARG A 660 -2.79 -3.67 -40.00
CA ARG A 660 -2.39 -3.18 -41.34
C ARG A 660 -1.75 -1.80 -41.28
N PHE A 661 -2.28 -0.90 -40.46
CA PHE A 661 -1.73 0.44 -40.29
C PHE A 661 -0.30 0.41 -39.72
N LYS A 662 -0.01 -0.49 -38.79
CA LYS A 662 1.32 -0.65 -38.17
C LYS A 662 2.31 -1.46 -39.04
N THR A 663 1.85 -2.08 -40.12
CA THR A 663 2.68 -2.88 -41.04
C THR A 663 2.86 -2.24 -42.41
N LEU A 664 2.48 -0.96 -42.56
CA LEU A 664 2.64 -0.23 -43.82
C LEU A 664 4.11 -0.18 -44.30
N PRO A 665 4.34 -0.16 -45.63
CA PRO A 665 5.69 -0.19 -46.20
C PRO A 665 6.52 1.06 -45.85
N ASN A 666 5.88 2.20 -45.60
CA ASN A 666 6.53 3.47 -45.23
C ASN A 666 7.12 3.50 -43.81
N ILE A 667 6.78 2.53 -42.94
CA ILE A 667 7.32 2.46 -41.58
C ILE A 667 8.77 1.93 -41.65
N PRO A 668 9.75 2.59 -41.00
CA PRO A 668 11.14 2.14 -41.04
C PRO A 668 11.32 0.75 -40.42
N PRO A 669 12.30 -0.06 -40.89
CA PRO A 669 12.51 -1.43 -40.39
C PRO A 669 12.73 -1.53 -38.88
N THR A 670 13.38 -0.56 -38.25
CA THR A 670 13.62 -0.55 -36.79
C THR A 670 12.34 -0.45 -35.96
N PHE A 671 11.26 0.07 -36.55
CA PHE A 671 9.93 0.14 -35.95
C PHE A 671 9.04 -1.05 -36.37
N LYS A 672 9.58 -1.99 -37.16
CA LYS A 672 8.90 -3.23 -37.58
C LYS A 672 9.32 -4.45 -36.77
N GLU A 673 10.10 -4.26 -35.71
CA GLU A 673 10.41 -5.31 -34.74
C GLU A 673 9.10 -5.82 -34.09
N LEU A 674 8.98 -7.14 -33.92
CA LEU A 674 7.72 -7.79 -33.54
C LEU A 674 7.23 -7.33 -32.17
N HIS A 675 8.08 -7.33 -31.14
CA HIS A 675 7.69 -6.94 -29.79
C HIS A 675 7.30 -5.47 -29.72
N TYR A 676 7.98 -4.62 -30.49
CA TYR A 676 7.62 -3.22 -30.66
C TYR A 676 6.22 -3.06 -31.30
N ILE A 677 5.93 -3.75 -32.41
CA ILE A 677 4.60 -3.72 -33.05
C ILE A 677 3.52 -4.23 -32.08
N LEU A 678 3.75 -5.35 -31.41
CA LEU A 678 2.79 -5.93 -30.46
C LEU A 678 2.45 -4.93 -29.34
N ARG A 679 3.45 -4.18 -28.88
CA ARG A 679 3.26 -3.13 -27.89
C ARG A 679 2.45 -1.95 -28.43
N GLU A 680 2.71 -1.52 -29.65
CA GLU A 680 1.91 -0.48 -30.32
C GLU A 680 0.45 -0.93 -30.55
N CYS A 681 0.24 -2.24 -30.71
CA CYS A 681 -1.07 -2.88 -30.81
C CYS A 681 -1.67 -3.26 -29.45
N ALA A 682 -1.06 -2.88 -28.31
CA ALA A 682 -1.52 -3.26 -26.98
C ALA A 682 -3.01 -2.97 -26.71
N PRO A 683 -3.61 -1.85 -27.17
CA PRO A 683 -5.05 -1.60 -27.00
C PRO A 683 -5.93 -2.67 -27.67
N ALA A 684 -5.56 -3.10 -28.89
CA ALA A 684 -6.27 -4.12 -29.65
C ALA A 684 -6.11 -5.51 -29.01
N ILE A 685 -4.88 -5.87 -28.62
CA ILE A 685 -4.59 -7.12 -27.90
C ILE A 685 -5.37 -7.17 -26.59
N CYS A 686 -5.42 -6.06 -25.86
CA CYS A 686 -6.17 -6.01 -24.61
C CYS A 686 -7.67 -6.20 -24.85
N ARG A 687 -8.25 -5.65 -25.93
CA ARG A 687 -9.70 -5.72 -26.24
C ARG A 687 -10.15 -7.17 -26.38
N ASP A 688 -9.51 -7.94 -27.25
CA ASP A 688 -9.71 -9.38 -27.41
C ASP A 688 -8.42 -10.06 -27.90
N PRO A 689 -7.69 -10.78 -27.02
CA PRO A 689 -6.46 -11.48 -27.39
C PRO A 689 -6.64 -12.60 -28.40
N LYS A 690 -7.81 -13.28 -28.40
CA LYS A 690 -8.07 -14.45 -29.26
C LYS A 690 -8.34 -14.00 -30.69
N ILE A 691 -9.22 -13.00 -30.86
CA ILE A 691 -9.49 -12.41 -32.18
C ILE A 691 -8.21 -11.78 -32.73
N PHE A 692 -7.46 -11.04 -31.90
CA PHE A 692 -6.18 -10.48 -32.32
C PHE A 692 -5.22 -11.55 -32.84
N MET A 693 -5.03 -12.66 -32.12
CA MET A 693 -4.15 -13.75 -32.57
C MET A 693 -4.57 -14.35 -33.91
N ASN A 694 -5.87 -14.54 -34.13
CA ASN A 694 -6.38 -15.11 -35.38
C ASN A 694 -6.09 -14.17 -36.56
N VAL A 695 -6.45 -12.89 -36.42
CA VAL A 695 -6.19 -11.86 -37.45
C VAL A 695 -4.69 -11.66 -37.68
N ALA A 696 -3.90 -11.63 -36.61
CA ALA A 696 -2.45 -11.52 -36.67
C ALA A 696 -1.81 -12.66 -37.47
N ARG A 697 -2.28 -13.90 -37.27
CA ARG A 697 -1.78 -15.09 -37.98
C ARG A 697 -2.08 -15.06 -39.47
N GLU A 698 -3.18 -14.44 -39.86
CA GLU A 698 -3.58 -14.30 -41.26
C GLU A 698 -2.80 -13.18 -41.98
N ILE A 699 -2.55 -12.06 -41.29
CA ILE A 699 -1.98 -10.85 -41.89
C ILE A 699 -0.46 -10.78 -41.77
N MET A 700 0.10 -11.07 -40.60
CA MET A 700 1.52 -10.84 -40.31
C MET A 700 2.38 -11.99 -40.84
N ARG A 701 3.52 -11.62 -41.44
CA ARG A 701 4.60 -12.55 -41.81
C ARG A 701 5.80 -12.22 -40.94
N VAL A 702 6.17 -13.14 -40.06
CA VAL A 702 7.23 -12.96 -39.07
C VAL A 702 8.43 -13.80 -39.47
N ASP A 703 9.60 -13.18 -39.55
CA ASP A 703 10.87 -13.87 -39.69
C ASP A 703 11.43 -14.19 -38.31
N ILE A 704 11.41 -15.48 -37.95
CA ILE A 704 11.83 -15.98 -36.64
C ILE A 704 13.35 -15.89 -36.48
N SER A 705 14.12 -15.82 -37.58
CA SER A 705 15.59 -15.72 -37.52
C SER A 705 16.09 -14.37 -36.98
N VAL A 706 15.19 -13.40 -36.84
CA VAL A 706 15.48 -12.02 -36.39
C VAL A 706 15.03 -11.78 -34.94
N LEU A 707 14.33 -12.74 -34.32
CA LEU A 707 13.94 -12.74 -32.91
C LEU A 707 15.07 -13.30 -32.04
#